data_AF-A0A946TWN6-F1
#
_entry.id   AF-A0A946TWN6-F1
#
_cell.length_a   1.000
_cell.length_b   1.000
_cell.length_c   1.000
_cell.angle_alpha   90.00
_cell.angle_beta   90.00
_cell.angle_gamma   90.00
#
_symmetry.space_group_name_H-M   'P 1'
#
loop_
_entity.id
_entity.type
_entity.pdbx_description
1 polymer ?
#
loop_
_entity_poly.entity_id
_entity_poly.type
_entity_poly.pdbx_seq_one_letter_code
_entity_poly.pdbx_strand_id
1 'polypeptide(L)'
;DSLIKEARESPSLGTDYRRRSGDYRWTERRIDIGEEIFVFAIAVIKRGDYEINFSEKGSYSPILSDGNAVSERTKQGGIGVLLTFTSLACLSLGVLFLCFMIKIHRILVFLSILSALNVLILTVMGINMMSADIKDGDERLKRHEANAKLAILKILGQPFEWESVPQLTEAIKDERPKARAIGIRNDYAAAIERNNAILKRFPERHLSKFWKIHEQESIFEPEEERPNDSEIIKSPMPKWLSWGGGLLALAGGIFGTLFGFRRIKTKRYIENVPTSLSTGLAFGPSEIKGTTLLYEGKEHRVIGPLTKKKCLYYRYKITETRGSGKNKKTVTIEDRTEMVPFLCKDEEGYTRVVPFGAEFICEQKEISSSGRRTYYEWHIAENQEIYLLGSAVIEPITGETLQMADGDDDDFPFLISDRTENETMLKISRAGLFRISCGFIGIVTLVLLYFAGTGSYSPSDFILSSLTAPAFLIASTFILMFNDLVFLRNRVKRAHSNIEVSLQKRSELIPNIESAAKSYLEHEKEVHRQISELRTSISQKKKFSTEEIDTIMHTENQLTERMFALAEKYPELKGQEMLGKLMEELRRVENEVALMRQGYNDSVELYKTTSQRIPEVFLAKSFGFKNSNFLRTELSVRKKPEITFD
;
A
#
# COMPACT_ATOMS: atom_id res chain seq x y z
N ASP A 1 -20.91 52.36 -9.90
CA ASP A 1 -19.66 52.82 -9.26
C ASP A 1 -19.67 52.88 -7.73
N SER A 2 -20.71 53.41 -7.06
CA SER A 2 -20.74 53.47 -5.58
C SER A 2 -20.83 52.09 -4.92
N LEU A 3 -21.71 51.21 -5.42
CA LEU A 3 -21.88 49.84 -4.90
C LEU A 3 -20.62 48.96 -5.05
N ILE A 4 -19.85 49.16 -6.13
CA ILE A 4 -18.63 48.38 -6.43
C ILE A 4 -17.42 48.87 -5.60
N LYS A 5 -17.38 50.15 -5.21
CA LYS A 5 -16.34 50.69 -4.31
C LYS A 5 -16.58 50.32 -2.84
N GLU A 6 -17.83 50.08 -2.45
CA GLU A 6 -18.23 49.71 -1.08
C GLU A 6 -18.15 48.20 -0.83
N ALA A 7 -18.45 47.38 -1.85
CA ALA A 7 -18.12 45.96 -1.83
C ALA A 7 -16.59 45.81 -1.90
N ARG A 8 -15.94 45.51 -0.77
CA ARG A 8 -14.48 45.24 -0.72
C ARG A 8 -14.06 44.02 -1.56
N GLU A 9 -15.00 43.33 -2.19
CA GLU A 9 -14.81 42.18 -3.07
C GLU A 9 -15.46 42.44 -4.44
N SER A 10 -14.76 42.06 -5.52
CA SER A 10 -15.30 42.18 -6.88
C SER A 10 -16.49 41.22 -7.08
N PRO A 11 -17.55 41.63 -7.79
CA PRO A 11 -18.70 40.76 -8.03
C PRO A 11 -18.29 39.48 -8.77
N SER A 12 -18.90 38.36 -8.40
CA SER A 12 -18.68 37.04 -9.00
C SER A 12 -19.46 36.96 -10.31
N LEU A 13 -18.97 37.67 -11.32
CA LEU A 13 -19.57 37.69 -12.65
C LEU A 13 -18.91 36.67 -13.57
N GLY A 14 -19.72 36.07 -14.42
CA GLY A 14 -19.32 35.36 -15.63
C GLY A 14 -18.46 36.23 -16.56
N THR A 15 -17.99 35.61 -17.64
CA THR A 15 -17.25 36.35 -18.67
C THR A 15 -18.18 36.57 -19.85
N ASP A 16 -18.58 37.81 -20.08
CA ASP A 16 -19.61 38.11 -21.09
C ASP A 16 -18.98 38.44 -22.44
N TYR A 17 -17.79 39.06 -22.41
CA TYR A 17 -17.09 39.42 -23.62
C TYR A 17 -15.59 39.18 -23.54
N ARG A 18 -15.05 38.53 -24.59
CA ARG A 18 -13.61 38.35 -24.78
C ARG A 18 -13.23 38.78 -26.18
N ARG A 19 -12.25 39.68 -26.27
CA ARG A 19 -11.59 40.07 -27.51
C ARG A 19 -10.10 39.78 -27.43
N ARG A 20 -9.52 39.32 -28.54
CA ARG A 20 -8.07 39.25 -28.75
C ARG A 20 -7.68 40.14 -29.92
N SER A 21 -6.55 40.81 -29.81
CA SER A 21 -5.98 41.70 -30.83
C SER A 21 -4.49 41.82 -30.55
N GLY A 22 -3.68 41.32 -31.49
CA GLY A 22 -2.24 41.10 -31.26
C GLY A 22 -1.99 40.15 -30.08
N ASP A 23 -1.03 40.50 -29.23
CA ASP A 23 -0.66 39.72 -28.04
C ASP A 23 -1.57 39.97 -26.82
N TYR A 24 -2.49 40.93 -26.93
CA TYR A 24 -3.36 41.32 -25.83
C TYR A 24 -4.69 40.55 -25.85
N ARG A 25 -5.14 40.19 -24.66
CA ARG A 25 -6.43 39.57 -24.39
C ARG A 25 -7.22 40.49 -23.46
N TRP A 26 -8.32 41.04 -23.96
CA TRP A 26 -9.28 41.81 -23.18
C TRP A 26 -10.41 40.89 -22.71
N THR A 27 -10.80 41.09 -21.45
CA THR A 27 -11.92 40.40 -20.81
C THR A 27 -12.76 41.43 -20.09
N GLU A 28 -14.05 41.47 -20.44
CA GLU A 28 -15.05 42.31 -19.79
C GLU A 28 -16.03 41.42 -19.03
N ARG A 29 -16.44 41.88 -17.85
CA ARG A 29 -17.47 41.27 -17.01
C ARG A 29 -18.44 42.37 -16.63
N ARG A 30 -19.73 42.20 -16.90
CA ARG A 30 -20.76 43.21 -16.66
C ARG A 30 -22.05 42.54 -16.23
N ILE A 31 -23.00 43.35 -15.75
CA ILE A 31 -24.37 42.92 -15.49
C ILE A 31 -25.23 43.71 -16.47
N ASP A 32 -25.95 43.03 -17.35
CA ASP A 32 -26.80 43.67 -18.34
C ASP A 32 -28.19 44.01 -17.75
N ILE A 33 -28.85 45.01 -18.33
CA ILE A 33 -30.17 45.45 -17.86
C ILE A 33 -31.19 44.32 -18.10
N GLY A 34 -31.91 43.93 -17.05
CA GLY A 34 -32.90 42.86 -17.10
C GLY A 34 -32.31 41.46 -16.82
N GLU A 35 -31.02 41.36 -16.51
CA GLU A 35 -30.38 40.13 -16.08
C GLU A 35 -30.80 39.73 -14.66
N GLU A 36 -31.03 38.43 -14.44
CA GLU A 36 -31.27 37.90 -13.11
C GLU A 36 -29.96 37.87 -12.31
N ILE A 37 -29.99 38.42 -11.10
CA ILE A 37 -28.82 38.46 -10.22
C ILE A 37 -29.12 37.79 -8.89
N PHE A 38 -28.10 37.13 -8.33
CA PHE A 38 -28.11 36.69 -6.95
C PHE A 38 -27.39 37.69 -6.06
N VAL A 39 -28.09 38.13 -5.02
CA VAL A 39 -27.58 39.07 -4.02
C VAL A 39 -27.68 38.44 -2.64
N PHE A 40 -26.56 38.34 -1.94
CA PHE A 40 -26.49 37.91 -0.54
C PHE A 40 -25.79 38.98 0.28
N ALA A 41 -26.57 39.79 1.00
CA ALA A 41 -26.08 40.92 1.79
C ALA A 41 -27.12 41.34 2.86
N ILE A 42 -26.76 42.29 3.73
CA ILE A 42 -27.65 42.74 4.82
C ILE A 42 -28.66 43.74 4.29
N ALA A 43 -29.95 43.51 4.54
CA ALA A 43 -30.99 44.51 4.31
C ALA A 43 -30.96 45.57 5.43
N VAL A 44 -30.84 46.84 5.06
CA VAL A 44 -30.85 47.99 5.97
C VAL A 44 -31.99 48.95 5.60
N ILE A 45 -32.49 49.68 6.59
CA ILE A 45 -33.48 50.75 6.36
C ILE A 45 -32.72 52.08 6.30
N LYS A 46 -32.81 52.77 5.16
CA LYS A 46 -32.20 54.09 4.97
C LYS A 46 -33.26 55.05 4.43
N ARG A 47 -33.50 56.15 5.16
CA ARG A 47 -34.50 57.19 4.79
C ARG A 47 -35.93 56.67 4.56
N GLY A 48 -36.29 55.55 5.19
CA GLY A 48 -37.63 54.95 5.08
C GLY A 48 -37.74 53.84 4.02
N ASP A 49 -36.75 53.70 3.14
CA ASP A 49 -36.68 52.65 2.14
C ASP A 49 -35.73 51.51 2.55
N TYR A 50 -35.98 50.32 2.00
CA TYR A 50 -35.11 49.16 2.20
C TYR A 50 -34.01 49.15 1.14
N GLU A 51 -32.76 49.16 1.60
CA GLU A 51 -31.57 49.03 0.75
C GLU A 51 -30.81 47.75 1.13
N ILE A 52 -30.14 47.12 0.17
CA ILE A 52 -29.21 46.02 0.43
C ILE A 52 -27.80 46.60 0.57
N ASN A 53 -27.15 46.35 1.70
CA ASN A 53 -25.84 46.88 2.04
C ASN A 53 -24.81 45.74 2.16
N PHE A 54 -23.73 45.88 1.39
CA PHE A 54 -22.63 44.91 1.32
C PHE A 54 -21.49 45.20 2.30
N SER A 55 -21.47 46.38 2.93
CA SER A 55 -20.41 46.85 3.82
C SER A 55 -20.77 46.69 5.31
N GLU A 56 -22.02 46.35 5.62
CA GLU A 56 -22.42 46.11 7.00
C GLU A 56 -21.68 44.91 7.59
N LYS A 57 -21.22 45.04 8.83
CA LYS A 57 -20.48 43.98 9.52
C LYS A 57 -21.43 42.86 9.96
N GLY A 58 -21.05 41.61 9.71
CA GLY A 58 -21.77 40.45 10.22
C GLY A 58 -21.08 39.13 9.84
N SER A 59 -21.55 38.02 10.39
CA SER A 59 -21.13 36.66 9.99
C SER A 59 -21.81 36.26 8.66
N TYR A 60 -21.39 36.88 7.56
CA TYR A 60 -21.76 36.57 6.18
C TYR A 60 -20.67 37.05 5.22
N SER A 61 -20.59 36.44 4.04
CA SER A 61 -19.78 36.96 2.94
C SER A 61 -20.70 37.63 1.93
N PRO A 62 -20.56 38.95 1.67
CA PRO A 62 -21.38 39.63 0.66
C PRO A 62 -21.18 39.00 -0.72
N ILE A 63 -22.24 38.62 -1.41
CA ILE A 63 -22.18 38.06 -2.77
C ILE A 63 -23.07 38.89 -3.70
N LEU A 64 -22.48 39.31 -4.82
CA LEU A 64 -23.20 39.80 -5.99
C LEU A 64 -22.74 38.95 -7.18
N SER A 65 -23.67 38.24 -7.81
CA SER A 65 -23.39 37.28 -8.89
C SER A 65 -24.50 37.32 -9.95
N ASP A 66 -24.12 37.04 -11.20
CA ASP A 66 -25.01 36.75 -12.34
C ASP A 66 -25.50 35.28 -12.33
N GLY A 67 -24.96 34.46 -11.42
CA GLY A 67 -25.42 33.10 -11.15
C GLY A 67 -26.54 33.06 -10.11
N ASN A 68 -27.13 31.88 -9.91
CA ASN A 68 -28.11 31.65 -8.84
C ASN A 68 -27.44 31.23 -7.51
N ALA A 69 -28.22 31.25 -6.42
CA ALA A 69 -27.76 30.91 -5.07
C ALA A 69 -27.13 29.51 -4.96
N VAL A 70 -27.60 28.56 -5.76
CA VAL A 70 -27.10 27.17 -5.77
C VAL A 70 -25.74 27.10 -6.45
N SER A 71 -25.57 27.80 -7.58
CA SER A 71 -24.32 27.85 -8.35
C SER A 71 -23.16 28.40 -7.51
N GLU A 72 -23.38 29.51 -6.80
CA GLU A 72 -22.35 30.11 -5.95
C GLU A 72 -21.98 29.22 -4.75
N ARG A 73 -22.97 28.58 -4.10
CA ARG A 73 -22.71 27.58 -3.05
C ARG A 73 -21.89 26.40 -3.57
N THR A 74 -22.26 25.88 -4.73
CA THR A 74 -21.54 24.78 -5.39
C THR A 74 -20.10 25.16 -5.74
N LYS A 75 -19.86 26.39 -6.21
CA LYS A 75 -18.51 26.90 -6.53
C LYS A 75 -17.62 27.00 -5.29
N GLN A 76 -18.13 27.59 -4.21
CA GLN A 76 -17.38 27.71 -2.95
C GLN A 76 -17.10 26.35 -2.31
N GLY A 77 -18.11 25.46 -2.27
CA GLY A 77 -17.95 24.08 -1.81
C GLY A 77 -16.86 23.35 -2.60
N GLY A 78 -16.77 23.59 -3.91
CA GLY A 78 -15.76 22.97 -4.75
C GLY A 78 -14.33 23.39 -4.51
N ILE A 79 -14.12 24.67 -4.24
CA ILE A 79 -12.81 25.17 -3.84
C ILE A 79 -12.40 24.54 -2.50
N GLY A 80 -13.33 24.45 -1.54
CA GLY A 80 -13.11 23.79 -0.26
C GLY A 80 -12.68 22.32 -0.43
N VAL A 81 -13.43 21.53 -1.20
CA VAL A 81 -13.10 20.13 -1.49
C VAL A 81 -11.71 19.99 -2.11
N LEU A 82 -11.36 20.82 -3.09
CA LEU A 82 -10.06 20.76 -3.76
C LEU A 82 -8.90 21.11 -2.81
N LEU A 83 -9.09 22.09 -1.93
CA LEU A 83 -8.11 22.47 -0.92
C LEU A 83 -7.94 21.36 0.13
N THR A 84 -9.02 20.73 0.58
CA THR A 84 -8.94 19.60 1.52
C THR A 84 -8.26 18.38 0.92
N PHE A 85 -8.54 18.07 -0.35
CA PHE A 85 -7.80 17.04 -1.08
C PHE A 85 -6.29 17.35 -1.14
N THR A 86 -5.96 18.57 -1.55
CA THR A 86 -4.56 18.99 -1.71
C THR A 86 -3.82 18.97 -0.37
N SER A 87 -4.47 19.40 0.73
CA SER A 87 -3.87 19.38 2.06
C SER A 87 -3.62 17.95 2.56
N LEU A 88 -4.55 17.02 2.33
CA LEU A 88 -4.37 15.60 2.68
C LEU A 88 -3.24 14.95 1.87
N ALA A 89 -3.12 15.29 0.58
CA ALA A 89 -2.03 14.81 -0.26
C ALA A 89 -0.67 15.33 0.25
N CYS A 90 -0.57 16.64 0.54
CA CYS A 90 0.62 17.26 1.10
C CYS A 90 0.99 16.65 2.47
N LEU A 91 0.00 16.41 3.34
CA LEU A 91 0.21 15.73 4.62
C LEU A 91 0.80 14.34 4.41
N SER A 92 0.21 13.53 3.53
CA SER A 92 0.67 12.17 3.28
C SER A 92 2.09 12.12 2.73
N LEU A 93 2.43 13.04 1.80
CA LEU A 93 3.80 13.18 1.30
C LEU A 93 4.77 13.68 2.37
N GLY A 94 4.33 14.58 3.26
CA GLY A 94 5.11 15.05 4.40
C GLY A 94 5.45 13.92 5.38
N VAL A 95 4.46 13.08 5.73
CA VAL A 95 4.68 11.89 6.56
C VAL A 95 5.63 10.91 5.87
N LEU A 96 5.46 10.68 4.57
CA LEU A 96 6.34 9.82 3.79
C LEU A 96 7.79 10.32 3.81
N PHE A 97 8.00 11.62 3.58
CA PHE A 97 9.32 12.24 3.61
C PHE A 97 9.96 12.17 5.00
N LEU A 98 9.19 12.42 6.06
CA LEU A 98 9.66 12.28 7.44
C LEU A 98 10.10 10.84 7.74
N CYS A 99 9.31 9.84 7.35
CA CYS A 99 9.69 8.44 7.48
C CYS A 99 10.99 8.13 6.72
N PHE A 100 11.20 8.71 5.53
CA PHE A 100 12.42 8.52 4.77
C PHE A 100 13.63 9.19 5.42
N MET A 101 13.48 10.36 6.04
CA MET A 101 14.55 11.03 6.78
C MET A 101 14.97 10.23 8.01
N ILE A 102 14.01 9.67 8.74
CA ILE A 102 14.26 8.90 9.98
C ILE A 102 14.57 7.41 9.66
N LYS A 103 14.67 7.03 8.37
CA LYS A 103 14.91 5.64 7.91
C LYS A 103 13.85 4.62 8.37
N ILE A 104 12.62 5.08 8.64
CA ILE A 104 11.47 4.21 8.92
C ILE A 104 10.99 3.61 7.59
N HIS A 105 11.11 2.28 7.48
CA HIS A 105 10.70 1.51 6.30
C HIS A 105 9.65 0.43 6.62
N ARG A 106 9.29 0.28 7.89
CA ARG A 106 8.19 -0.62 8.31
C ARG A 106 6.86 -0.03 7.87
N ILE A 107 6.19 -0.75 6.97
CA ILE A 107 4.91 -0.32 6.37
C ILE A 107 3.82 -0.05 7.40
N LEU A 108 3.70 -0.92 8.41
CA LEU A 108 2.69 -0.76 9.45
C LEU A 108 2.92 0.50 10.28
N VAL A 109 4.17 0.84 10.57
CA VAL A 109 4.50 2.07 11.29
C VAL A 109 4.10 3.30 10.46
N PHE A 110 4.46 3.31 9.17
CA PHE A 110 4.09 4.38 8.25
C PHE A 110 2.56 4.54 8.14
N LEU A 111 1.83 3.45 7.91
CA LEU A 111 0.37 3.49 7.77
C LEU A 111 -0.31 3.87 9.09
N SER A 112 0.21 3.46 10.25
CA SER A 112 -0.32 3.86 11.56
C SER A 112 -0.17 5.35 11.80
N ILE A 113 1.02 5.93 11.53
CA ILE A 113 1.26 7.37 11.67
C ILE A 113 0.33 8.14 10.71
N LEU A 114 0.29 7.72 9.44
CA LEU A 114 -0.54 8.35 8.43
C LEU A 114 -2.03 8.28 8.78
N SER A 115 -2.49 7.12 9.26
CA SER A 115 -3.88 6.92 9.69
C SER A 115 -4.22 7.77 10.90
N ALA A 116 -3.36 7.80 11.93
CA ALA A 116 -3.61 8.58 13.15
C ALA A 116 -3.69 10.09 12.84
N LEU A 117 -2.78 10.61 12.01
CA LEU A 117 -2.78 12.02 11.61
C LEU A 117 -3.99 12.37 10.74
N ASN A 118 -4.39 11.49 9.81
CA ASN A 118 -5.58 11.70 8.99
C ASN A 118 -6.86 11.74 9.85
N VAL A 119 -7.01 10.79 10.76
CA VAL A 119 -8.13 10.75 11.72
C VAL A 119 -8.17 12.03 12.54
N LEU A 120 -7.04 12.41 13.13
CA LEU A 120 -6.92 13.61 13.95
C LEU A 120 -7.34 14.86 13.15
N ILE A 121 -6.78 15.08 11.97
CA ILE A 121 -7.01 16.29 11.17
C ILE A 121 -8.47 16.37 10.71
N LEU A 122 -9.02 15.29 10.14
CA LEU A 122 -10.41 15.30 9.65
C LEU A 122 -11.41 15.43 10.80
N THR A 123 -11.15 14.80 11.94
CA THR A 123 -12.00 14.93 13.13
C THR A 123 -11.94 16.35 13.70
N VAL A 124 -10.75 16.94 13.84
CA VAL A 124 -10.59 18.32 14.31
C VAL A 124 -11.26 19.31 13.35
N MET A 125 -11.09 19.13 12.04
CA MET A 125 -11.78 19.94 11.04
C MET A 125 -13.31 19.83 11.17
N GLY A 126 -13.84 18.59 11.27
CA GLY A 126 -15.27 18.36 11.48
C GLY A 126 -15.79 19.04 12.75
N ILE A 127 -15.12 18.86 13.90
CA ILE A 127 -15.53 19.49 15.17
C ILE A 127 -15.46 21.02 15.09
N ASN A 128 -14.42 21.58 14.47
CA ASN A 128 -14.28 23.03 14.33
C ASN A 128 -15.36 23.63 13.42
N MET A 129 -15.65 22.99 12.28
CA MET A 129 -16.74 23.40 11.40
C MET A 129 -18.08 23.34 12.12
N MET A 130 -18.33 22.25 12.86
CA MET A 130 -19.55 22.10 13.66
C MET A 130 -19.67 23.18 14.73
N SER A 131 -18.59 23.51 15.43
CA SER A 131 -18.59 24.57 16.44
C SER A 131 -18.93 25.92 15.82
N ALA A 132 -18.36 26.23 14.65
CA ALA A 132 -18.65 27.45 13.92
C ALA A 132 -20.12 27.49 13.49
N ASP A 133 -20.61 26.44 12.83
CA ASP A 133 -21.99 26.34 12.33
C ASP A 133 -23.03 26.53 13.44
N ILE A 134 -22.82 25.90 14.61
CA ILE A 134 -23.75 25.99 15.74
C ILE A 134 -23.69 27.38 16.40
N LYS A 135 -22.49 27.96 16.59
CA LYS A 135 -22.35 29.32 17.16
C LYS A 135 -22.92 30.39 16.24
N ASP A 136 -22.61 30.32 14.95
CA ASP A 136 -23.16 31.21 13.94
C ASP A 136 -24.68 31.03 13.81
N GLY A 137 -25.19 29.80 13.98
CA GLY A 137 -26.63 29.52 14.09
C GLY A 137 -27.30 30.27 15.25
N ASP A 138 -26.75 30.12 16.45
CA ASP A 138 -27.24 30.80 17.67
C ASP A 138 -27.17 32.33 17.57
N GLU A 139 -26.05 32.88 17.09
CA GLU A 139 -25.90 34.33 16.91
C GLU A 139 -26.83 34.90 15.82
N ARG A 140 -27.06 34.15 14.74
CA ARG A 140 -28.04 34.52 13.71
C ARG A 140 -29.44 34.53 14.29
N LEU A 141 -29.79 33.55 15.12
CA LEU A 141 -31.11 33.44 15.72
C LEU A 141 -31.39 34.61 16.67
N LYS A 142 -30.43 34.97 17.54
CA LYS A 142 -30.51 36.14 18.43
C LYS A 142 -30.67 37.46 17.67
N ARG A 143 -29.93 37.65 16.57
CA ARG A 143 -30.06 38.85 15.72
C ARG A 143 -31.41 38.88 15.00
N HIS A 144 -31.85 37.73 14.50
CA HIS A 144 -33.15 37.62 13.83
C HIS A 144 -34.29 37.94 14.79
N GLU A 145 -34.24 37.41 16.02
CA GLU A 145 -35.19 37.71 17.08
C GLU A 145 -35.27 39.22 17.37
N ALA A 146 -34.12 39.87 17.62
CA ALA A 146 -34.08 41.29 17.94
C ALA A 146 -34.66 42.16 16.80
N ASN A 147 -34.31 41.85 15.55
CA ASN A 147 -34.80 42.57 14.38
C ASN A 147 -36.30 42.33 14.15
N ALA A 148 -36.76 41.09 14.33
CA ALA A 148 -38.16 40.73 14.18
C ALA A 148 -39.03 41.37 15.27
N LYS A 149 -38.56 41.41 16.53
CA LYS A 149 -39.19 42.15 17.64
C LYS A 149 -39.34 43.64 17.33
N LEU A 150 -38.27 44.28 16.87
CA LEU A 150 -38.32 45.70 16.49
C LEU A 150 -39.27 45.96 15.31
N ALA A 151 -39.32 45.07 14.33
CA ALA A 151 -40.20 45.21 13.17
C ALA A 151 -41.68 45.07 13.56
N ILE A 152 -42.04 44.08 14.38
CA ILE A 152 -43.41 43.88 14.86
C ILE A 152 -43.82 45.00 15.82
N LEU A 153 -42.92 45.45 16.71
CA LEU A 153 -43.19 46.58 17.62
C LEU A 153 -43.57 47.85 16.85
N LYS A 154 -42.91 48.12 15.70
CA LYS A 154 -43.26 49.24 14.82
C LYS A 154 -44.64 49.09 14.17
N ILE A 155 -45.11 47.86 13.95
CA ILE A 155 -46.41 47.57 13.34
C ILE A 155 -47.52 47.63 14.39
N LEU A 156 -47.32 47.01 15.57
CA LEU A 156 -48.32 46.92 16.64
C LEU A 156 -48.37 48.16 17.53
N GLY A 157 -47.27 48.91 17.64
CA GLY A 157 -47.16 50.09 18.51
C GLY A 157 -47.14 49.78 20.02
N GLN A 158 -47.10 48.50 20.41
CA GLN A 158 -47.14 48.04 21.80
C GLN A 158 -46.23 46.81 22.02
N PRO A 159 -45.74 46.56 23.24
CA PRO A 159 -45.04 45.33 23.60
C PRO A 159 -45.93 44.10 23.35
N PHE A 160 -45.31 42.97 22.99
CA PHE A 160 -46.02 41.74 22.65
C PHE A 160 -45.22 40.50 23.04
N GLU A 161 -45.91 39.38 23.22
CA GLU A 161 -45.31 38.03 23.27
C GLU A 161 -45.56 37.31 21.95
N TRP A 162 -44.63 36.44 21.54
CA TRP A 162 -44.66 35.79 20.23
C TRP A 162 -45.94 34.99 19.94
N GLU A 163 -46.51 34.36 20.98
CA GLU A 163 -47.77 33.60 20.92
C GLU A 163 -49.00 34.51 20.72
N SER A 164 -48.94 35.76 21.20
CA SER A 164 -50.05 36.71 21.13
C SER A 164 -50.13 37.49 19.82
N VAL A 165 -49.11 37.43 18.97
CA VAL A 165 -49.04 38.20 17.71
C VAL A 165 -50.26 37.94 16.80
N PRO A 166 -50.72 36.70 16.56
CA PRO A 166 -51.90 36.46 15.72
C PRO A 166 -53.13 37.23 16.22
N GLN A 167 -53.43 37.15 17.52
CA GLN A 167 -54.56 37.83 18.15
C GLN A 167 -54.41 39.36 18.09
N LEU A 168 -53.22 39.89 18.40
CA LEU A 168 -52.95 41.33 18.36
C LEU A 168 -53.06 41.92 16.96
N THR A 169 -52.79 41.13 15.92
CA THR A 169 -52.91 41.58 14.52
C THR A 169 -54.35 41.60 14.01
N GLU A 170 -55.32 40.99 14.69
CA GLU A 170 -56.74 41.09 14.33
C GLU A 170 -57.29 42.51 14.49
N ALA A 171 -56.71 43.30 15.41
CA ALA A 171 -57.07 44.70 15.63
C ALA A 171 -56.60 45.64 14.50
N ILE A 172 -55.71 45.17 13.60
CA ILE A 172 -55.21 45.96 12.46
C ILE A 172 -56.20 45.85 11.30
N LYS A 173 -56.76 47.00 10.88
CA LYS A 173 -57.72 47.07 9.76
C LYS A 173 -57.08 46.89 8.38
N ASP A 174 -55.83 47.32 8.20
CA ASP A 174 -55.12 47.18 6.92
C ASP A 174 -54.54 45.77 6.74
N GLU A 175 -54.83 45.13 5.60
CA GLU A 175 -54.35 43.77 5.33
C GLU A 175 -52.82 43.67 5.20
N ARG A 176 -52.16 44.71 4.66
CA ARG A 176 -50.71 44.67 4.41
C ARG A 176 -49.86 44.63 5.70
N PRO A 177 -50.06 45.52 6.69
CA PRO A 177 -49.33 45.43 7.96
C PRO A 177 -49.68 44.17 8.75
N LYS A 178 -50.95 43.73 8.70
CA LYS A 178 -51.42 42.47 9.31
C LYS A 178 -50.67 41.26 8.75
N ALA A 179 -50.70 41.07 7.42
CA ALA A 179 -50.00 39.97 6.75
C ALA A 179 -48.49 40.02 7.01
N ARG A 180 -47.91 41.22 7.06
CA ARG A 180 -46.48 41.41 7.33
C ARG A 180 -46.09 40.99 8.75
N ALA A 181 -46.88 41.35 9.77
CA ALA A 181 -46.61 40.96 11.15
C ALA A 181 -46.67 39.43 11.34
N ILE A 182 -47.67 38.79 10.72
CA ILE A 182 -47.81 37.32 10.70
C ILE A 182 -46.62 36.68 9.96
N GLY A 183 -46.24 37.22 8.80
CA GLY A 183 -45.08 36.74 8.04
C GLY A 183 -43.78 36.79 8.84
N ILE A 184 -43.51 37.91 9.51
CA ILE A 184 -42.30 38.06 10.35
C ILE A 184 -42.28 37.04 11.50
N ARG A 185 -43.42 36.77 12.16
CA ARG A 185 -43.52 35.71 13.18
C ARG A 185 -43.19 34.35 12.58
N ASN A 186 -43.82 34.01 11.45
CA ASN A 186 -43.66 32.70 10.82
C ASN A 186 -42.22 32.49 10.34
N ASP A 187 -41.57 33.52 9.80
CA ASP A 187 -40.16 33.47 9.39
C ASP A 187 -39.23 33.22 10.59
N TYR A 188 -39.47 33.92 11.71
CA TYR A 188 -38.69 33.73 12.93
C TYR A 188 -38.88 32.33 13.52
N ALA A 189 -40.13 31.84 13.58
CA ALA A 189 -40.42 30.49 14.05
C ALA A 189 -39.79 29.41 13.13
N ALA A 190 -39.81 29.61 11.81
CA ALA A 190 -39.11 28.74 10.87
C ALA A 190 -37.57 28.75 11.09
N ALA A 191 -36.99 29.89 11.49
CA ALA A 191 -35.57 29.97 11.84
C ALA A 191 -35.23 29.19 13.11
N ILE A 192 -36.09 29.22 14.14
CA ILE A 192 -35.94 28.41 15.37
C ILE A 192 -35.95 26.92 15.01
N GLU A 193 -36.95 26.46 14.26
CA GLU A 193 -37.07 25.05 13.88
C GLU A 193 -35.88 24.56 13.07
N ARG A 194 -35.38 25.37 12.11
CA ARG A 194 -34.16 25.04 11.35
C ARG A 194 -32.93 24.92 12.25
N ASN A 195 -32.75 25.84 13.20
CA ASN A 195 -31.62 25.80 14.14
C ASN A 195 -31.70 24.58 15.08
N ASN A 196 -32.89 24.32 15.63
CA ASN A 196 -33.14 23.15 16.47
C ASN A 196 -32.96 21.84 15.70
N ALA A 197 -33.37 21.77 14.43
CA ALA A 197 -33.16 20.60 13.58
C ALA A 197 -31.67 20.31 13.35
N ILE A 198 -30.79 21.31 13.39
CA ILE A 198 -29.33 21.11 13.37
C ILE A 198 -28.86 20.61 14.74
N LEU A 199 -29.28 21.25 15.83
CA LEU A 199 -28.92 20.87 17.20
C LEU A 199 -29.37 19.43 17.56
N LYS A 200 -30.44 18.92 16.97
CA LYS A 200 -30.95 17.56 17.23
C LYS A 200 -30.16 16.45 16.54
N ARG A 201 -29.28 16.77 15.58
CA ARG A 201 -28.49 15.77 14.82
C ARG A 201 -27.41 15.13 15.68
N PHE A 202 -26.94 13.96 15.26
CA PHE A 202 -25.74 13.34 15.84
C PHE A 202 -24.53 13.69 14.99
N PRO A 203 -23.40 14.14 15.57
CA PRO A 203 -23.12 14.30 17.02
C PRO A 203 -23.45 15.68 17.63
N GLU A 204 -24.04 16.62 16.88
CA GLU A 204 -24.35 18.01 17.26
C GLU A 204 -25.09 18.11 18.60
N ARG A 205 -26.07 17.23 18.84
CA ARG A 205 -26.89 17.16 20.07
C ARG A 205 -26.08 17.00 21.35
N HIS A 206 -24.95 16.30 21.25
CA HIS A 206 -24.07 16.09 22.39
C HIS A 206 -23.05 17.21 22.50
N LEU A 207 -22.51 17.68 21.37
CA LEU A 207 -21.45 18.69 21.33
C LEU A 207 -21.96 20.11 21.63
N SER A 208 -23.20 20.44 21.26
CA SER A 208 -23.83 21.74 21.55
C SER A 208 -23.83 22.10 23.03
N LYS A 209 -24.02 21.09 23.90
CA LYS A 209 -23.98 21.24 25.36
C LYS A 209 -22.61 21.71 25.86
N PHE A 210 -21.52 21.25 25.25
CA PHE A 210 -20.17 21.71 25.59
C PHE A 210 -19.95 23.17 25.21
N TRP A 211 -20.62 23.64 24.14
CA TRP A 211 -20.59 25.04 23.73
C TRP A 211 -21.64 25.91 24.43
N LYS A 212 -22.39 25.37 25.39
CA LYS A 212 -23.46 26.06 26.14
C LYS A 212 -24.56 26.63 25.22
N ILE A 213 -24.82 25.96 24.11
CA ILE A 213 -25.88 26.31 23.18
C ILE A 213 -27.00 25.29 23.34
N HIS A 214 -28.21 25.80 23.58
CA HIS A 214 -29.40 25.00 23.86
C HIS A 214 -30.45 25.21 22.77
N GLU A 215 -31.29 24.21 22.60
CA GLU A 215 -32.47 24.31 21.74
C GLU A 215 -33.37 25.43 22.29
N GLN A 216 -33.95 26.23 21.39
CA GLN A 216 -34.97 27.22 21.75
C GLN A 216 -36.35 26.57 21.68
N GLU A 217 -37.28 26.98 22.55
CA GLU A 217 -38.66 26.51 22.47
C GLU A 217 -39.34 27.01 21.19
N SER A 218 -40.24 26.19 20.64
CA SER A 218 -41.00 26.57 19.44
C SER A 218 -42.04 27.62 19.78
N ILE A 219 -42.30 28.54 18.85
CA ILE A 219 -43.30 29.61 18.97
C ILE A 219 -44.67 29.17 18.43
N PHE A 220 -44.70 28.07 17.67
CA PHE A 220 -45.93 27.49 17.14
C PHE A 220 -46.62 26.66 18.22
N GLU A 221 -47.95 26.77 18.31
CA GLU A 221 -48.74 25.84 19.10
C GLU A 221 -48.66 24.42 18.49
N PRO A 222 -48.85 23.35 19.29
CA PRO A 222 -48.72 21.96 18.81
C PRO A 222 -49.60 21.60 17.59
N GLU A 223 -50.69 22.34 17.38
CA GLU A 223 -51.71 22.13 16.35
C GLU A 223 -51.53 23.06 15.12
N GLU A 224 -50.57 23.99 15.14
CA GLU A 224 -50.37 25.00 14.09
C GLU A 224 -49.56 24.43 12.90
N GLU A 225 -50.02 24.69 11.66
CA GLU A 225 -49.41 24.15 10.43
C GLU A 225 -48.04 24.78 10.17
N ARG A 226 -46.99 23.95 10.13
CA ARG A 226 -45.60 24.43 10.04
C ARG A 226 -45.23 24.78 8.59
N PRO A 227 -44.50 25.88 8.34
CA PRO A 227 -44.03 26.22 7.01
C PRO A 227 -43.06 25.17 6.44
N ASN A 228 -43.19 24.87 5.14
CA ASN A 228 -42.42 23.84 4.42
C ASN A 228 -40.92 24.21 4.21
N ASP A 229 -40.54 25.46 4.52
CA ASP A 229 -39.19 26.03 4.32
C ASP A 229 -38.12 25.55 5.33
N SER A 230 -38.39 24.45 6.04
CA SER A 230 -37.47 23.84 7.01
C SER A 230 -36.42 22.92 6.36
N GLU A 231 -36.60 22.52 5.10
CA GLU A 231 -35.67 21.63 4.39
C GLU A 231 -34.45 22.37 3.82
N ILE A 232 -33.26 21.94 4.22
CA ILE A 232 -31.99 22.45 3.69
C ILE A 232 -31.78 21.91 2.27
N ILE A 233 -31.85 22.77 1.26
CA ILE A 233 -31.60 22.40 -0.14
C ILE A 233 -30.14 21.99 -0.30
N LYS A 234 -29.90 20.70 -0.60
CA LYS A 234 -28.58 20.18 -0.94
C LYS A 234 -28.07 20.83 -2.22
N SER A 235 -26.81 21.25 -2.22
CA SER A 235 -26.16 21.90 -3.37
C SER A 235 -25.05 20.98 -3.89
N PRO A 236 -25.37 20.00 -4.77
CA PRO A 236 -24.39 19.05 -5.26
C PRO A 236 -23.29 19.73 -6.06
N MET A 237 -22.11 19.13 -5.98
CA MET A 237 -20.92 19.56 -6.69
C MET A 237 -21.04 19.43 -8.22
N PRO A 238 -20.23 20.19 -9.01
CA PRO A 238 -20.22 20.04 -10.46
C PRO A 238 -19.90 18.60 -10.85
N LYS A 239 -20.69 18.03 -11.77
CA LYS A 239 -20.59 16.61 -12.15
C LYS A 239 -19.19 16.21 -12.61
N TRP A 240 -18.47 17.10 -13.29
CA TRP A 240 -17.10 16.80 -13.75
C TRP A 240 -16.12 16.59 -12.59
N LEU A 241 -16.29 17.30 -11.47
CA LEU A 241 -15.41 17.15 -10.31
C LEU A 241 -15.79 15.91 -9.50
N SER A 242 -17.08 15.66 -9.29
CA SER A 242 -17.54 14.48 -8.53
C SER A 242 -17.27 13.18 -9.30
N TRP A 243 -17.67 13.09 -10.56
CA TRP A 243 -17.45 11.88 -11.38
C TRP A 243 -16.03 11.77 -11.90
N GLY A 244 -15.48 12.83 -12.51
CA GLY A 244 -14.13 12.81 -13.06
C GLY A 244 -13.06 12.70 -11.98
N GLY A 245 -13.19 13.49 -10.90
CA GLY A 245 -12.32 13.38 -9.73
C GLY A 245 -12.49 12.04 -9.02
N GLY A 246 -13.72 11.54 -8.89
CA GLY A 246 -14.00 10.23 -8.28
C GLY A 246 -13.37 9.08 -9.05
N LEU A 247 -13.47 9.06 -10.39
CA LEU A 247 -12.82 8.05 -11.22
C LEU A 247 -11.29 8.09 -11.11
N LEU A 248 -10.70 9.29 -11.09
CA LEU A 248 -9.27 9.46 -10.91
C LEU A 248 -8.81 9.00 -9.51
N ALA A 249 -9.57 9.33 -8.47
CA ALA A 249 -9.32 8.90 -7.10
C ALA A 249 -9.44 7.38 -6.94
N LEU A 250 -10.45 6.76 -7.57
CA LEU A 250 -10.62 5.31 -7.62
C LEU A 250 -9.45 4.63 -8.35
N ALA A 251 -9.07 5.13 -9.53
CA ALA A 251 -7.94 4.59 -10.29
C ALA A 251 -6.64 4.72 -9.49
N GLY A 252 -6.36 5.89 -8.92
CA GLY A 252 -5.21 6.11 -8.03
C GLY A 252 -5.22 5.20 -6.80
N GLY A 253 -6.41 5.01 -6.21
CA GLY A 253 -6.67 4.09 -5.10
C GLY A 253 -6.30 2.64 -5.44
N ILE A 254 -6.86 2.11 -6.53
CA ILE A 254 -6.65 0.74 -6.98
C ILE A 254 -5.20 0.52 -7.43
N PHE A 255 -4.70 1.33 -8.36
CA PHE A 255 -3.37 1.14 -8.92
C PHE A 255 -2.27 1.42 -7.89
N GLY A 256 -2.40 2.49 -7.10
CA GLY A 256 -1.45 2.81 -6.03
C GLY A 256 -1.34 1.67 -5.02
N THR A 257 -2.48 1.10 -4.62
CA THR A 257 -2.53 -0.02 -3.67
C THR A 257 -1.96 -1.31 -4.29
N LEU A 258 -2.42 -1.72 -5.48
CA LEU A 258 -1.97 -2.96 -6.14
C LEU A 258 -0.47 -2.93 -6.46
N PHE A 259 0.02 -1.88 -7.11
CA PHE A 259 1.43 -1.76 -7.44
C PHE A 259 2.30 -1.49 -6.21
N GLY A 260 1.75 -0.82 -5.20
CA GLY A 260 2.38 -0.64 -3.90
C GLY A 260 2.65 -1.99 -3.23
N PHE A 261 1.61 -2.81 -3.04
CA PHE A 261 1.75 -4.13 -2.43
C PHE A 261 2.67 -5.06 -3.20
N ARG A 262 2.64 -5.03 -4.55
CA ARG A 262 3.59 -5.80 -5.36
C ARG A 262 5.06 -5.47 -5.04
N ARG A 263 5.39 -4.21 -4.79
CA ARG A 263 6.76 -3.80 -4.41
C ARG A 263 7.10 -4.12 -2.96
N ILE A 264 6.12 -4.09 -2.07
CA ILE A 264 6.29 -4.46 -0.67
C ILE A 264 6.43 -5.97 -0.48
N LYS A 265 5.88 -6.79 -1.39
CA LYS A 265 6.06 -8.25 -1.41
C LYS A 265 7.55 -8.63 -1.37
N THR A 266 8.40 -8.04 -2.20
CA THR A 266 9.85 -8.28 -2.20
C THR A 266 10.49 -7.94 -0.85
N LYS A 267 10.12 -6.79 -0.28
CA LYS A 267 10.62 -6.36 1.03
C LYS A 267 10.19 -7.31 2.15
N ARG A 268 8.97 -7.85 2.08
CA ARG A 268 8.47 -8.86 3.03
C ARG A 268 9.23 -10.18 2.92
N TYR A 269 9.70 -10.53 1.74
CA TYR A 269 10.58 -11.69 1.60
C TYR A 269 11.90 -11.50 2.32
N ILE A 270 12.53 -10.32 2.20
CA ILE A 270 13.74 -9.99 2.97
C ILE A 270 13.48 -10.10 4.48
N GLU A 271 12.37 -9.54 4.97
CA GLU A 271 12.03 -9.58 6.42
C GLU A 271 11.70 -10.98 6.96
N ASN A 272 11.29 -11.92 6.09
CA ASN A 272 10.81 -13.24 6.49
C ASN A 272 11.79 -14.38 6.16
N VAL A 273 12.86 -14.11 5.41
CA VAL A 273 13.90 -15.09 5.10
C VAL A 273 15.08 -14.79 6.02
N PRO A 274 15.49 -15.73 6.88
CA PRO A 274 16.66 -15.50 7.73
C PRO A 274 17.93 -15.44 6.88
N THR A 275 18.87 -14.58 7.27
CA THR A 275 20.23 -14.63 6.74
C THR A 275 20.89 -15.92 7.21
N SER A 276 21.33 -16.75 6.28
CA SER A 276 22.12 -17.95 6.53
C SER A 276 23.60 -17.67 6.24
N LEU A 277 24.46 -18.28 7.05
CA LEU A 277 25.88 -18.46 6.71
C LEU A 277 26.01 -19.63 5.72
N SER A 278 27.16 -19.73 5.04
CA SER A 278 27.42 -20.67 3.96
C SER A 278 27.28 -22.12 4.41
N THR A 279 27.64 -22.44 5.66
CA THR A 279 27.48 -23.81 6.20
C THR A 279 26.07 -24.08 6.73
N GLY A 280 25.35 -23.03 7.12
CA GLY A 280 23.94 -23.07 7.55
C GLY A 280 22.94 -22.85 6.43
N LEU A 281 23.36 -22.92 5.16
CA LEU A 281 22.49 -22.71 4.01
C LEU A 281 21.51 -23.88 3.88
N ALA A 282 20.22 -23.56 3.87
CA ALA A 282 19.16 -24.55 3.68
C ALA A 282 18.59 -24.47 2.27
N PHE A 283 18.16 -25.62 1.73
CA PHE A 283 17.56 -25.70 0.39
C PHE A 283 16.28 -24.85 0.29
N GLY A 284 16.14 -24.09 -0.80
CA GLY A 284 15.00 -23.23 -1.08
C GLY A 284 15.28 -21.74 -0.85
N PRO A 285 14.25 -20.90 -0.56
CA PRO A 285 14.42 -19.46 -0.40
C PRO A 285 15.37 -19.08 0.74
N SER A 286 16.47 -18.42 0.39
CA SER A 286 17.59 -18.18 1.30
C SER A 286 18.19 -16.79 1.07
N GLU A 287 18.84 -16.29 2.12
CA GLU A 287 19.53 -15.01 2.12
C GLU A 287 20.97 -15.22 2.61
N ILE A 288 21.94 -14.60 1.94
CA ILE A 288 23.36 -14.69 2.30
C ILE A 288 23.99 -13.29 2.22
N LYS A 289 24.97 -13.03 3.09
CA LYS A 289 25.80 -11.83 3.07
C LYS A 289 27.26 -12.26 3.05
N GLY A 290 28.07 -11.58 2.25
CA GLY A 290 29.48 -11.91 2.19
C GLY A 290 30.25 -11.04 1.20
N THR A 291 31.52 -11.39 1.02
CA THR A 291 32.44 -10.74 0.10
C THR A 291 32.57 -11.56 -1.17
N THR A 292 32.57 -10.89 -2.31
CA THR A 292 32.65 -11.59 -3.59
C THR A 292 34.07 -11.99 -3.96
N LEU A 293 34.23 -13.19 -4.51
CA LEU A 293 35.51 -13.70 -5.01
C LEU A 293 35.35 -14.35 -6.38
N LEU A 294 36.37 -14.18 -7.21
CA LEU A 294 36.46 -14.83 -8.52
C LEU A 294 36.86 -16.29 -8.36
N TYR A 295 36.37 -17.15 -9.27
CA TYR A 295 36.95 -18.48 -9.44
C TYR A 295 38.34 -18.39 -10.08
N GLU A 296 39.23 -19.30 -9.72
CA GLU A 296 40.54 -19.44 -10.38
C GLU A 296 40.34 -19.95 -11.83
N GLY A 297 40.54 -19.08 -12.83
CA GLY A 297 40.45 -19.45 -14.25
C GLY A 297 40.30 -18.23 -15.19
N LYS A 298 40.53 -18.43 -16.50
CA LYS A 298 40.43 -17.34 -17.51
C LYS A 298 38.97 -16.93 -17.84
N GLU A 299 38.00 -17.82 -17.65
CA GLU A 299 36.59 -17.63 -18.08
C GLU A 299 35.65 -17.07 -17.00
N HIS A 300 36.14 -16.84 -15.79
CA HIS A 300 35.28 -16.46 -14.65
C HIS A 300 35.33 -14.97 -14.31
N ARG A 301 35.76 -14.09 -15.23
CA ARG A 301 35.87 -12.65 -15.00
C ARG A 301 35.35 -11.83 -16.17
N VAL A 302 34.74 -10.69 -15.87
CA VAL A 302 34.38 -9.67 -16.86
C VAL A 302 35.20 -8.40 -16.63
N ILE A 303 35.37 -7.58 -17.68
CA ILE A 303 36.13 -6.33 -17.62
C ILE A 303 35.19 -5.17 -17.91
N GLY A 304 35.12 -4.23 -16.96
CA GLY A 304 34.29 -3.03 -17.08
C GLY A 304 34.66 -2.22 -18.34
N PRO A 305 33.71 -1.89 -19.24
CA PRO A 305 34.03 -1.19 -20.49
C PRO A 305 34.62 0.21 -20.28
N LEU A 306 34.20 0.91 -19.23
CA LEU A 306 34.62 2.25 -18.83
C LEU A 306 35.78 2.20 -17.83
N THR A 307 35.65 1.42 -16.75
CA THR A 307 36.66 1.36 -15.68
C THR A 307 37.90 0.56 -16.05
N LYS A 308 37.79 -0.37 -16.99
CA LYS A 308 38.81 -1.39 -17.32
C LYS A 308 39.20 -2.27 -16.12
N LYS A 309 38.41 -2.28 -15.05
CA LYS A 309 38.65 -3.12 -13.87
C LYS A 309 38.06 -4.52 -14.06
N LYS A 310 38.68 -5.51 -13.42
CA LYS A 310 38.10 -6.85 -13.29
C LYS A 310 36.88 -6.77 -12.37
N CYS A 311 35.78 -7.34 -12.82
CA CYS A 311 34.52 -7.38 -12.10
C CYS A 311 33.79 -8.70 -12.37
N LEU A 312 32.74 -8.92 -11.60
CA LEU A 312 31.89 -10.12 -11.63
C LEU A 312 30.61 -9.86 -12.42
N TYR A 313 30.20 -8.60 -12.41
CA TYR A 313 29.02 -8.07 -13.06
C TYR A 313 29.34 -6.65 -13.53
N TYR A 314 28.85 -6.30 -14.72
CA TYR A 314 28.65 -4.90 -15.07
C TYR A 314 27.38 -4.69 -15.90
N ARG A 315 26.78 -3.51 -15.76
CA ARG A 315 25.81 -2.95 -16.70
C ARG A 315 26.38 -1.68 -17.31
N TYR A 316 26.44 -1.65 -18.63
CA TYR A 316 26.97 -0.53 -19.39
C TYR A 316 25.87 0.10 -20.24
N LYS A 317 25.65 1.40 -20.03
CA LYS A 317 24.59 2.16 -20.72
C LYS A 317 25.15 3.42 -21.36
N ILE A 318 24.84 3.63 -22.63
CA ILE A 318 25.16 4.85 -23.36
C ILE A 318 23.88 5.62 -23.63
N THR A 319 23.82 6.88 -23.23
CA THR A 319 22.76 7.81 -23.62
C THR A 319 23.30 8.92 -24.49
N GLU A 320 22.47 9.41 -25.40
CA GLU A 320 22.77 10.53 -26.29
C GLU A 320 21.70 11.60 -26.17
N THR A 321 22.13 12.84 -25.98
CA THR A 321 21.23 14.00 -25.99
C THR A 321 21.01 14.47 -27.43
N ARG A 322 19.74 14.51 -27.86
CA ARG A 322 19.32 14.96 -29.19
C ARG A 322 18.38 16.17 -29.09
N GLY A 323 18.43 17.06 -30.08
CA GLY A 323 17.61 18.28 -30.13
C GLY A 323 18.20 19.47 -29.36
N SER A 324 17.45 20.57 -29.32
CA SER A 324 17.82 21.82 -28.63
C SER A 324 16.60 22.45 -27.95
N GLY A 325 16.83 23.22 -26.88
CA GLY A 325 15.78 23.90 -26.11
C GLY A 325 14.72 22.95 -25.54
N LYS A 326 13.44 23.27 -25.78
CA LYS A 326 12.28 22.47 -25.31
C LYS A 326 12.17 21.09 -25.94
N ASN A 327 12.85 20.86 -27.08
CA ASN A 327 12.84 19.57 -27.79
C ASN A 327 14.06 18.70 -27.45
N LYS A 328 14.83 19.06 -26.42
CA LYS A 328 15.95 18.27 -25.94
C LYS A 328 15.44 16.95 -25.34
N LYS A 329 15.85 15.82 -25.91
CA LYS A 329 15.52 14.48 -25.42
C LYS A 329 16.77 13.63 -25.28
N THR A 330 16.78 12.77 -24.27
CA THR A 330 17.85 11.79 -24.03
C THR A 330 17.40 10.45 -24.57
N VAL A 331 18.21 9.83 -25.43
CA VAL A 331 17.93 8.54 -26.07
C VAL A 331 18.98 7.53 -25.63
N THR A 332 18.58 6.30 -25.29
CA THR A 332 19.51 5.20 -25.00
C THR A 332 20.03 4.62 -26.33
N ILE A 333 21.35 4.58 -26.50
CA ILE A 333 22.01 4.01 -27.69
C ILE A 333 22.33 2.54 -27.46
N GLU A 334 22.83 2.22 -26.27
CA GLU A 334 23.23 0.87 -25.88
C GLU A 334 22.90 0.68 -24.40
N ASP A 335 22.42 -0.49 -24.03
CA ASP A 335 22.20 -0.94 -22.65
C ASP A 335 22.49 -2.44 -22.62
N ARG A 336 23.69 -2.81 -22.17
CA ARG A 336 24.15 -4.21 -22.13
C ARG A 336 24.61 -4.59 -20.73
N THR A 337 24.53 -5.87 -20.44
CA THR A 337 24.89 -6.44 -19.15
C THR A 337 25.71 -7.70 -19.37
N GLU A 338 26.80 -7.85 -18.64
CA GLU A 338 27.59 -9.09 -18.59
C GLU A 338 27.82 -9.50 -17.14
N MET A 339 27.84 -10.80 -16.90
CA MET A 339 27.97 -11.39 -15.57
C MET A 339 28.56 -12.78 -15.66
N VAL A 340 29.24 -13.22 -14.60
CA VAL A 340 29.88 -14.53 -14.49
C VAL A 340 29.58 -15.16 -13.12
N PRO A 341 29.52 -16.50 -13.00
CA PRO A 341 29.44 -17.16 -11.69
C PRO A 341 30.61 -16.79 -10.79
N PHE A 342 30.35 -16.70 -9.48
CA PHE A 342 31.35 -16.28 -8.49
C PHE A 342 31.14 -16.93 -7.12
N LEU A 343 32.09 -16.74 -6.20
CA LEU A 343 31.98 -17.20 -4.82
C LEU A 343 31.58 -16.04 -3.91
N CYS A 344 30.66 -16.27 -3.00
CA CYS A 344 30.34 -15.40 -1.89
C CYS A 344 31.00 -15.97 -0.63
N LYS A 345 31.99 -15.26 -0.09
CA LYS A 345 32.71 -15.63 1.12
C LYS A 345 32.06 -14.98 2.34
N ASP A 346 31.71 -15.78 3.33
CA ASP A 346 31.30 -15.32 4.65
C ASP A 346 32.28 -15.80 5.73
N GLU A 347 31.87 -15.71 7.00
CA GLU A 347 32.71 -16.08 8.14
C GLU A 347 32.95 -17.59 8.25
N GLU A 348 32.07 -18.42 7.69
CA GLU A 348 32.15 -19.88 7.81
C GLU A 348 32.67 -20.59 6.55
N GLY A 349 32.66 -19.90 5.40
CA GLY A 349 33.10 -20.52 4.16
C GLY A 349 32.72 -19.74 2.91
N TYR A 350 32.39 -20.50 1.86
CA TYR A 350 32.12 -20.00 0.53
C TYR A 350 30.85 -20.63 -0.03
N THR A 351 29.99 -19.80 -0.62
CA THR A 351 28.83 -20.27 -1.38
C THR A 351 28.98 -19.86 -2.83
N ARG A 352 28.77 -20.81 -3.74
CA ARG A 352 28.71 -20.55 -5.19
C ARG A 352 27.48 -19.72 -5.52
N VAL A 353 27.64 -18.69 -6.35
CA VAL A 353 26.57 -17.83 -6.85
C VAL A 353 26.53 -17.90 -8.36
N VAL A 354 25.37 -18.25 -8.90
CA VAL A 354 25.06 -18.25 -10.33
C VAL A 354 24.11 -17.08 -10.60
N PRO A 355 24.62 -15.92 -11.04
CA PRO A 355 23.86 -14.66 -11.03
C PRO A 355 22.83 -14.49 -12.15
N PHE A 356 22.70 -15.46 -13.05
CA PHE A 356 21.78 -15.37 -14.18
C PHE A 356 20.34 -15.27 -13.68
N GLY A 357 19.59 -14.28 -14.16
CA GLY A 357 18.22 -14.00 -13.71
C GLY A 357 18.11 -12.97 -12.57
N ALA A 358 19.21 -12.63 -11.89
CA ALA A 358 19.18 -11.72 -10.75
C ALA A 358 18.84 -10.27 -11.14
N GLU A 359 18.00 -9.62 -10.32
CA GLU A 359 17.89 -8.16 -10.27
C GLU A 359 19.10 -7.59 -9.52
N PHE A 360 19.88 -6.74 -10.19
CA PHE A 360 21.05 -6.11 -9.59
C PHE A 360 20.72 -4.72 -9.04
N ILE A 361 21.02 -4.51 -7.76
CA ILE A 361 20.95 -3.20 -7.08
C ILE A 361 22.37 -2.73 -6.83
N CYS A 362 22.89 -1.93 -7.77
CA CYS A 362 24.23 -1.33 -7.64
C CYS A 362 24.12 0.17 -7.26
N GLU A 363 24.89 0.59 -6.28
CA GLU A 363 25.18 1.98 -5.94
C GLU A 363 26.31 2.54 -6.78
N GLN A 364 27.40 1.78 -6.92
CA GLN A 364 28.58 2.26 -7.63
C GLN A 364 28.24 2.50 -9.10
N LYS A 365 28.38 3.76 -9.52
CA LYS A 365 28.07 4.23 -10.86
C LYS A 365 29.20 5.12 -11.34
N GLU A 366 29.92 4.65 -12.35
CA GLU A 366 30.93 5.42 -13.05
C GLU A 366 30.28 6.15 -14.22
N ILE A 367 30.58 7.44 -14.33
CA ILE A 367 29.97 8.31 -15.33
C ILE A 367 31.07 9.03 -16.09
N SER A 368 31.07 8.87 -17.40
CA SER A 368 31.90 9.66 -18.31
C SER A 368 31.03 10.30 -19.36
N SER A 369 31.38 11.50 -19.83
CA SER A 369 30.67 12.18 -20.90
C SER A 369 31.65 12.59 -22.00
N SER A 370 31.27 12.36 -23.25
CA SER A 370 32.03 12.79 -24.42
C SER A 370 31.07 13.32 -25.48
N GLY A 371 31.20 14.61 -25.79
CA GLY A 371 30.32 15.31 -26.72
C GLY A 371 28.86 15.27 -26.28
N ARG A 372 27.99 14.66 -27.10
CA ARG A 372 26.54 14.51 -26.81
C ARG A 372 26.20 13.21 -26.07
N ARG A 373 27.19 12.37 -25.79
CA ARG A 373 27.00 11.05 -25.19
C ARG A 373 27.44 11.04 -23.74
N THR A 374 26.66 10.35 -22.92
CA THR A 374 27.00 10.02 -21.54
C THR A 374 27.04 8.50 -21.40
N TYR A 375 28.12 8.02 -20.81
CA TYR A 375 28.44 6.63 -20.58
C TYR A 375 28.25 6.34 -19.09
N TYR A 376 27.55 5.27 -18.78
CA TYR A 376 27.29 4.83 -17.43
C TYR A 376 27.77 3.38 -17.28
N GLU A 377 28.52 3.11 -16.22
CA GLU A 377 28.90 1.76 -15.82
C GLU A 377 28.50 1.53 -14.36
N TRP A 378 27.69 0.51 -14.11
CA TRP A 378 27.49 -0.08 -12.79
C TRP A 378 28.25 -1.39 -12.77
N HIS A 379 28.96 -1.70 -11.69
CA HIS A 379 29.70 -2.96 -11.57
C HIS A 379 29.74 -3.47 -10.14
N ILE A 380 29.98 -4.78 -10.00
CA ILE A 380 30.37 -5.42 -8.73
C ILE A 380 31.81 -5.90 -8.90
N ALA A 381 32.71 -5.30 -8.13
CA ALA A 381 34.13 -5.62 -8.12
C ALA A 381 34.41 -6.89 -7.30
N GLU A 382 35.60 -7.46 -7.49
CA GLU A 382 36.13 -8.50 -6.59
C GLU A 382 36.40 -7.90 -5.19
N ASN A 383 36.27 -8.72 -4.15
CA ASN A 383 36.38 -8.35 -2.74
C ASN A 383 35.38 -7.28 -2.28
N GLN A 384 34.24 -7.16 -2.96
CA GLN A 384 33.16 -6.26 -2.57
C GLN A 384 32.16 -6.98 -1.67
N GLU A 385 31.69 -6.31 -0.62
CA GLU A 385 30.58 -6.81 0.19
C GLU A 385 29.29 -6.75 -0.62
N ILE A 386 28.52 -7.83 -0.56
CA ILE A 386 27.23 -7.95 -1.23
C ILE A 386 26.19 -8.57 -0.31
N TYR A 387 24.95 -8.25 -0.64
CA TYR A 387 23.74 -8.83 -0.09
C TYR A 387 23.03 -9.64 -1.19
N LEU A 388 22.71 -10.89 -0.89
CA LEU A 388 22.07 -11.85 -1.78
C LEU A 388 20.75 -12.34 -1.19
N LEU A 389 19.69 -12.23 -1.98
CA LEU A 389 18.42 -12.91 -1.73
C LEU A 389 18.10 -13.77 -2.95
N GLY A 390 17.89 -15.07 -2.78
CA GLY A 390 17.65 -15.96 -3.90
C GLY A 390 17.23 -17.35 -3.45
N SER A 391 17.29 -18.31 -4.37
CA SER A 391 17.05 -19.71 -4.03
C SER A 391 18.37 -20.44 -3.87
N ALA A 392 18.56 -21.10 -2.74
CA ALA A 392 19.59 -22.10 -2.55
C ALA A 392 19.15 -23.39 -3.24
N VAL A 393 19.83 -23.71 -4.33
CA VAL A 393 19.59 -24.91 -5.14
C VAL A 393 20.81 -25.81 -5.08
N ILE A 394 20.63 -27.08 -5.41
CA ILE A 394 21.73 -28.05 -5.39
C ILE A 394 22.66 -27.76 -6.58
N GLU A 395 23.97 -27.79 -6.33
CA GLU A 395 24.95 -27.63 -7.39
C GLU A 395 24.81 -28.76 -8.44
N PRO A 396 24.61 -28.45 -9.73
CA PRO A 396 24.33 -29.47 -10.74
C PRO A 396 25.54 -30.34 -11.11
N ILE A 397 26.77 -29.93 -10.74
CA ILE A 397 27.98 -30.68 -11.08
C ILE A 397 28.32 -31.68 -9.98
N THR A 398 28.51 -31.21 -8.74
CA THR A 398 28.88 -32.06 -7.60
C THR A 398 27.65 -32.67 -6.92
N GLY A 399 26.57 -31.88 -6.79
CA GLY A 399 25.39 -32.21 -6.00
C GLY A 399 25.62 -32.37 -4.51
N GLU A 400 26.80 -32.00 -4.02
CA GLU A 400 27.17 -32.14 -2.60
C GLU A 400 26.97 -30.85 -1.82
N THR A 401 26.89 -29.72 -2.52
CA THR A 401 26.75 -28.39 -1.92
C THR A 401 25.56 -27.64 -2.51
N LEU A 402 25.12 -26.63 -1.79
CA LEU A 402 24.13 -25.68 -2.26
C LEU A 402 24.82 -24.47 -2.92
N GLN A 403 24.21 -23.97 -3.98
CA GLN A 403 24.58 -22.72 -4.64
C GLN A 403 23.37 -21.77 -4.65
N MET A 404 23.64 -20.47 -4.69
CA MET A 404 22.62 -19.45 -4.90
C MET A 404 22.38 -19.28 -6.39
N ALA A 405 21.14 -19.43 -6.84
CA ALA A 405 20.75 -19.21 -8.23
C ALA A 405 19.31 -18.68 -8.33
N ASP A 406 18.89 -18.37 -9.55
CA ASP A 406 17.47 -18.23 -9.86
C ASP A 406 16.81 -19.60 -9.70
N GLY A 407 15.78 -19.67 -8.85
CA GLY A 407 15.08 -20.93 -8.58
C GLY A 407 14.23 -21.36 -9.78
N ASP A 408 13.73 -22.60 -9.79
CA ASP A 408 12.86 -23.14 -10.85
C ASP A 408 11.47 -22.45 -10.90
N ASP A 409 11.42 -21.19 -11.34
CA ASP A 409 10.21 -20.43 -11.71
C ASP A 409 9.20 -20.19 -10.56
N ASP A 410 9.74 -19.92 -9.36
CA ASP A 410 9.00 -19.89 -8.09
C ASP A 410 8.38 -18.53 -7.70
N ASP A 411 8.42 -17.53 -8.59
CA ASP A 411 8.05 -16.12 -8.31
C ASP A 411 8.84 -15.48 -7.12
N PHE A 412 9.89 -16.16 -6.64
CA PHE A 412 10.74 -15.70 -5.56
C PHE A 412 11.79 -14.73 -6.12
N PRO A 413 12.00 -13.56 -5.52
CA PRO A 413 12.95 -12.59 -6.04
C PRO A 413 14.38 -13.14 -5.96
N PHE A 414 15.10 -13.08 -7.08
CA PHE A 414 16.54 -13.22 -7.10
C PHE A 414 17.18 -11.84 -7.19
N LEU A 415 17.87 -11.43 -6.13
CA LEU A 415 18.39 -10.08 -5.94
C LEU A 415 19.85 -10.13 -5.48
N ILE A 416 20.69 -9.37 -6.16
CA ILE A 416 22.09 -9.16 -5.81
C ILE A 416 22.31 -7.66 -5.62
N SER A 417 22.75 -7.26 -4.43
CA SER A 417 22.92 -5.86 -4.07
C SER A 417 24.34 -5.60 -3.56
N ASP A 418 24.94 -4.50 -3.98
CA ASP A 418 26.21 -4.00 -3.41
C ASP A 418 26.01 -3.16 -2.14
N ARG A 419 24.77 -3.11 -1.64
CA ARG A 419 24.38 -2.41 -0.44
C ARG A 419 24.11 -3.40 0.67
N THR A 420 24.12 -2.90 1.90
CA THR A 420 23.65 -3.67 3.06
C THR A 420 22.18 -4.10 2.89
N GLU A 421 21.75 -5.13 3.62
CA GLU A 421 20.35 -5.57 3.67
C GLU A 421 19.41 -4.40 4.01
N ASN A 422 19.75 -3.63 5.04
CA ASN A 422 18.95 -2.47 5.48
C ASN A 422 18.80 -1.41 4.40
N GLU A 423 19.86 -1.08 3.67
CA GLU A 423 19.83 -0.10 2.59
C GLU A 423 19.05 -0.61 1.37
N THR A 424 19.20 -1.90 1.06
CA THR A 424 18.46 -2.59 0.01
C THR A 424 16.96 -2.57 0.33
N MET A 425 16.58 -2.93 1.55
CA MET A 425 15.21 -2.83 2.06
C MET A 425 14.69 -1.39 1.99
N LEU A 426 15.48 -0.39 2.38
CA LEU A 426 15.10 1.02 2.32
C LEU A 426 14.80 1.48 0.89
N LYS A 427 15.65 1.11 -0.08
CA LYS A 427 15.47 1.47 -1.49
C LYS A 427 14.19 0.88 -2.07
N ILE A 428 13.93 -0.40 -1.82
CA ILE A 428 12.72 -1.09 -2.26
C ILE A 428 11.47 -0.49 -1.57
N SER A 429 11.56 -0.26 -0.26
CA SER A 429 10.47 0.27 0.56
C SER A 429 10.03 1.66 0.13
N ARG A 430 10.97 2.57 -0.21
CA ARG A 430 10.61 3.95 -0.61
C ARG A 430 9.64 3.97 -1.78
N ALA A 431 9.90 3.17 -2.81
CA ALA A 431 9.04 3.10 -3.98
C ALA A 431 7.69 2.42 -3.67
N GLY A 432 7.68 1.42 -2.77
CA GLY A 432 6.45 0.77 -2.31
C GLY A 432 5.56 1.70 -1.48
N LEU A 433 6.13 2.37 -0.47
CA LEU A 433 5.45 3.30 0.44
C LEU A 433 4.87 4.51 -0.31
N PHE A 434 5.60 5.04 -1.30
CA PHE A 434 5.09 6.11 -2.16
C PHE A 434 3.81 5.68 -2.91
N ARG A 435 3.82 4.50 -3.52
CA ARG A 435 2.65 3.99 -4.27
C ARG A 435 1.47 3.71 -3.34
N ILE A 436 1.72 3.14 -2.16
CA ILE A 436 0.67 2.94 -1.15
C ILE A 436 0.12 4.27 -0.63
N SER A 437 0.96 5.29 -0.44
CA SER A 437 0.52 6.64 -0.10
C SER A 437 -0.45 7.19 -1.16
N CYS A 438 -0.13 7.04 -2.45
CA CYS A 438 -1.08 7.39 -3.52
C CYS A 438 -2.39 6.60 -3.44
N GLY A 439 -2.32 5.30 -3.13
CA GLY A 439 -3.49 4.44 -2.93
C GLY A 439 -4.37 4.92 -1.77
N PHE A 440 -3.76 5.20 -0.62
CA PHE A 440 -4.42 5.75 0.56
C PHE A 440 -5.10 7.09 0.27
N ILE A 441 -4.37 8.05 -0.32
CA ILE A 441 -4.93 9.36 -0.69
C ILE A 441 -6.11 9.17 -1.64
N GLY A 442 -5.98 8.32 -2.65
CA GLY A 442 -7.06 8.03 -3.61
C GLY A 442 -8.33 7.55 -2.92
N ILE A 443 -8.23 6.62 -1.96
CA ILE A 443 -9.39 6.07 -1.25
C ILE A 443 -10.04 7.10 -0.32
N VAL A 444 -9.26 7.84 0.47
CA VAL A 444 -9.79 8.90 1.34
C VAL A 444 -10.48 9.98 0.51
N THR A 445 -9.86 10.37 -0.60
CA THR A 445 -10.39 11.38 -1.53
C THR A 445 -11.68 10.91 -2.20
N LEU A 446 -11.76 9.63 -2.59
CA LEU A 446 -12.95 9.04 -3.18
C LEU A 446 -14.15 9.17 -2.25
N VAL A 447 -13.97 8.90 -0.96
CA VAL A 447 -15.05 9.00 0.04
C VAL A 447 -15.47 10.46 0.27
N LEU A 448 -14.52 11.39 0.34
CA LEU A 448 -14.83 12.82 0.44
C LEU A 448 -15.58 13.34 -0.80
N LEU A 449 -15.17 12.90 -2.00
CA LEU A 449 -15.84 13.24 -3.26
C LEU A 449 -17.23 12.61 -3.38
N TYR A 450 -17.44 11.44 -2.78
CA TYR A 450 -18.77 10.83 -2.70
C TYR A 450 -19.73 11.74 -1.91
N PHE A 451 -19.35 12.16 -0.70
CA PHE A 451 -20.17 13.10 0.08
C PHE A 451 -20.41 14.40 -0.69
N ALA A 452 -19.33 15.02 -1.19
CA ALA A 452 -19.43 16.26 -1.95
C ALA A 452 -20.32 16.13 -3.22
N GLY A 453 -20.25 14.97 -3.89
CA GLY A 453 -21.08 14.65 -5.05
C GLY A 453 -22.57 14.53 -4.73
N THR A 454 -22.92 14.05 -3.54
CA THR A 454 -24.32 14.02 -3.05
C THR A 454 -24.83 15.38 -2.57
N GLY A 455 -23.98 16.42 -2.61
CA GLY A 455 -24.27 17.73 -2.04
C GLY A 455 -24.22 17.76 -0.52
N SER A 456 -23.56 16.76 0.09
CA SER A 456 -23.25 16.69 1.50
C SER A 456 -21.80 17.13 1.69
N TYR A 457 -21.58 18.19 2.44
CA TYR A 457 -20.23 18.59 2.88
C TYR A 457 -20.33 19.14 4.30
N SER A 458 -21.05 18.39 5.14
CA SER A 458 -21.33 18.76 6.51
C SER A 458 -20.18 18.35 7.42
N PRO A 459 -20.10 18.93 8.63
CA PRO A 459 -19.11 18.53 9.64
C PRO A 459 -19.06 17.02 9.91
N SER A 460 -20.20 16.33 9.89
CA SER A 460 -20.32 14.89 10.06
C SER A 460 -19.59 14.08 8.98
N ASP A 461 -19.56 14.59 7.74
CA ASP A 461 -18.96 13.89 6.59
C ASP A 461 -17.45 13.78 6.74
N PHE A 462 -16.81 14.79 7.36
CA PHE A 462 -15.39 14.76 7.69
C PHE A 462 -15.07 13.70 8.75
N ILE A 463 -15.90 13.61 9.80
CA ILE A 463 -15.74 12.63 10.88
C ILE A 463 -15.92 11.22 10.30
N LEU A 464 -16.94 10.99 9.47
CA LEU A 464 -17.15 9.70 8.80
C LEU A 464 -16.01 9.36 7.84
N SER A 465 -15.56 10.34 7.04
CA SER A 465 -14.44 10.16 6.12
C SER A 465 -13.14 9.84 6.86
N SER A 466 -12.97 10.31 8.09
CA SER A 466 -11.81 9.99 8.93
C SER A 466 -11.65 8.50 9.21
N LEU A 467 -12.76 7.74 9.25
CA LEU A 467 -12.76 6.28 9.48
C LEU A 467 -12.20 5.46 8.31
N THR A 468 -12.07 6.07 7.13
CA THR A 468 -11.51 5.41 5.95
C THR A 468 -10.03 5.07 6.15
N ALA A 469 -9.29 5.93 6.85
CA ALA A 469 -7.87 5.74 7.12
C ALA A 469 -7.58 4.51 8.00
N PRO A 470 -8.22 4.33 9.17
CA PRO A 470 -8.03 3.12 9.97
C PRO A 470 -8.57 1.88 9.27
N ALA A 471 -9.68 1.99 8.51
CA ALA A 471 -10.17 0.88 7.70
C ALA A 471 -9.12 0.43 6.65
N PHE A 472 -8.46 1.38 5.98
CA PHE A 472 -7.38 1.09 5.02
C PHE A 472 -6.17 0.44 5.71
N LEU A 473 -5.76 0.95 6.88
CA LEU A 473 -4.67 0.37 7.67
C LEU A 473 -4.98 -1.07 8.07
N ILE A 474 -6.18 -1.32 8.59
CA ILE A 474 -6.63 -2.66 9.00
C ILE A 474 -6.63 -3.59 7.78
N ALA A 475 -7.32 -3.22 6.70
CA ALA A 475 -7.37 -4.03 5.48
C ALA A 475 -5.97 -4.35 4.92
N SER A 476 -5.08 -3.34 4.88
CA SER A 476 -3.70 -3.50 4.44
C SER A 476 -2.93 -4.50 5.31
N THR A 477 -3.10 -4.42 6.62
CA THR A 477 -2.44 -5.30 7.60
C THR A 477 -2.90 -6.75 7.41
N PHE A 478 -4.21 -6.97 7.29
CA PHE A 478 -4.78 -8.30 7.04
C PHE A 478 -4.27 -8.91 5.73
N ILE A 479 -4.24 -8.14 4.64
CA ILE A 479 -3.74 -8.59 3.33
C ILE A 479 -2.26 -9.01 3.42
N LEU A 480 -1.42 -8.20 4.08
CA LEU A 480 0.00 -8.50 4.24
C LEU A 480 0.24 -9.75 5.07
N MET A 481 -0.47 -9.90 6.19
CA MET A 481 -0.34 -11.08 7.06
C MET A 481 -0.84 -12.36 6.38
N PHE A 482 -1.96 -12.28 5.65
CA PHE A 482 -2.49 -13.41 4.90
C PHE A 482 -1.49 -13.89 3.84
N ASN A 483 -0.91 -12.97 3.07
CA ASN A 483 0.06 -13.30 2.02
C ASN A 483 1.34 -13.92 2.59
N ASP A 484 1.80 -13.47 3.76
CA ASP A 484 2.94 -14.07 4.46
C ASP A 484 2.66 -15.52 4.88
N LEU A 485 1.49 -15.79 5.47
CA LEU A 485 1.12 -17.16 5.84
C LEU A 485 0.97 -18.06 4.60
N VAL A 486 0.43 -17.54 3.50
CA VAL A 486 0.37 -18.27 2.22
C VAL A 486 1.76 -18.58 1.69
N PHE A 487 2.68 -17.60 1.74
CA PHE A 487 4.07 -17.82 1.31
C PHE A 487 4.75 -18.91 2.15
N LEU A 488 4.66 -18.84 3.47
CA LEU A 488 5.26 -19.82 4.37
C LEU A 488 4.66 -21.22 4.17
N ARG A 489 3.34 -21.33 4.01
CA ARG A 489 2.67 -22.60 3.69
C ARG A 489 3.15 -23.17 2.36
N ASN A 490 3.27 -22.32 1.33
CA ASN A 490 3.75 -22.74 0.02
C ASN A 490 5.24 -23.11 0.04
N ARG A 491 6.05 -22.48 0.90
CA ARG A 491 7.45 -22.87 1.15
C ARG A 491 7.53 -24.29 1.72
N VAL A 492 6.74 -24.61 2.75
CA VAL A 492 6.66 -25.97 3.31
C VAL A 492 6.21 -26.99 2.27
N LYS A 493 5.16 -26.68 1.51
CA LYS A 493 4.62 -27.57 0.46
C LYS A 493 5.63 -27.83 -0.66
N ARG A 494 6.39 -26.82 -1.08
CA ARG A 494 7.46 -26.96 -2.07
C ARG A 494 8.59 -27.82 -1.54
N ALA A 495 9.09 -27.54 -0.34
CA ALA A 495 10.12 -28.35 0.29
C ALA A 495 9.69 -29.83 0.40
N HIS A 496 8.43 -30.08 0.77
CA HIS A 496 7.85 -31.44 0.76
C HIS A 496 7.87 -32.08 -0.62
N SER A 497 7.43 -31.36 -1.65
CA SER A 497 7.37 -31.89 -3.03
C SER A 497 8.77 -32.18 -3.59
N ASN A 498 9.76 -31.34 -3.24
CA ASN A 498 11.14 -31.54 -3.65
C ASN A 498 11.75 -32.80 -3.01
N ILE A 499 11.46 -33.05 -1.72
CA ILE A 499 11.83 -34.31 -1.07
C ILE A 499 11.20 -35.51 -1.77
N GLU A 500 9.90 -35.46 -2.11
CA GLU A 500 9.24 -36.55 -2.84
C GLU A 500 9.94 -36.87 -4.17
N VAL A 501 10.30 -35.84 -4.94
CA VAL A 501 11.03 -36.00 -6.21
C VAL A 501 12.39 -36.64 -5.99
N SER A 502 13.15 -36.21 -4.97
CA SER A 502 14.49 -36.75 -4.72
C SER A 502 14.47 -38.16 -4.15
N LEU A 503 13.46 -38.51 -3.33
CA LEU A 503 13.21 -39.89 -2.92
C LEU A 503 12.82 -40.77 -4.11
N GLN A 504 12.00 -40.25 -5.03
CA GLN A 504 11.68 -40.99 -6.26
C GLN A 504 12.95 -41.27 -7.08
N LYS A 505 13.81 -40.26 -7.32
CA LYS A 505 15.10 -40.45 -8.00
C LYS A 505 15.94 -41.52 -7.31
N ARG A 506 16.04 -41.49 -5.97
CA ARG A 506 16.78 -42.49 -5.19
C ARG A 506 16.23 -43.89 -5.38
N SER A 507 14.91 -44.04 -5.34
CA SER A 507 14.22 -45.31 -5.53
C SER A 507 14.38 -45.88 -6.94
N GLU A 508 14.56 -45.02 -7.96
CA GLU A 508 14.84 -45.41 -9.35
C GLU A 508 16.29 -45.87 -9.55
N LEU A 509 17.24 -45.37 -8.74
CA LEU A 509 18.65 -45.78 -8.78
C LEU A 509 18.90 -47.16 -8.14
N ILE A 510 18.19 -47.49 -7.05
CA ILE A 510 18.37 -48.74 -6.30
C ILE A 510 18.24 -50.00 -7.19
N PRO A 511 17.22 -50.14 -8.06
CA PRO A 511 17.12 -51.25 -9.03
C PRO A 511 18.31 -51.38 -9.97
N ASN A 512 18.84 -50.25 -10.44
CA ASN A 512 19.97 -50.25 -11.36
C ASN A 512 21.23 -50.75 -10.66
N ILE A 513 21.44 -50.34 -9.40
CA ILE A 513 22.51 -50.83 -8.53
C ILE A 513 22.35 -52.33 -8.25
N GLU A 514 21.14 -52.78 -7.88
CA GLU A 514 20.81 -54.20 -7.67
C GLU A 514 21.14 -55.03 -8.91
N SER A 515 20.76 -54.55 -10.10
CA SER A 515 21.01 -55.25 -11.35
C SER A 515 22.50 -55.34 -11.71
N ALA A 516 23.27 -54.28 -11.43
CA ALA A 516 24.70 -54.22 -11.70
C ALA A 516 25.51 -55.08 -10.70
N ALA A 517 25.06 -55.18 -9.45
CA ALA A 517 25.70 -55.96 -8.39
C ALA A 517 25.08 -57.36 -8.19
N LYS A 518 24.22 -57.80 -9.11
CA LYS A 518 23.35 -58.98 -8.93
C LYS A 518 24.08 -60.22 -8.43
N SER A 519 25.18 -60.62 -9.08
CA SER A 519 25.97 -61.82 -8.74
C SER A 519 26.58 -61.77 -7.33
N TYR A 520 26.83 -60.58 -6.79
CA TYR A 520 27.41 -60.39 -5.46
C TYR A 520 26.33 -60.25 -4.38
N LEU A 521 25.11 -59.88 -4.77
CA LEU A 521 23.95 -59.72 -3.88
C LEU A 521 23.10 -61.00 -3.74
N GLU A 522 23.38 -62.07 -4.50
CA GLU A 522 22.57 -63.32 -4.49
C GLU A 522 22.40 -63.95 -3.09
N HIS A 523 23.36 -63.74 -2.19
CA HIS A 523 23.32 -64.26 -0.82
C HIS A 523 22.76 -63.25 0.22
N GLU A 524 22.48 -62.02 -0.19
CA GLU A 524 22.01 -60.93 0.68
C GLU A 524 20.48 -60.83 0.67
N LYS A 525 19.81 -61.87 1.21
CA LYS A 525 18.33 -61.96 1.25
C LYS A 525 17.65 -60.72 1.85
N GLU A 526 18.29 -60.15 2.85
CA GLU A 526 17.77 -58.98 3.56
C GLU A 526 17.77 -57.72 2.69
N VAL A 527 18.76 -57.59 1.79
CA VAL A 527 18.82 -56.50 0.81
C VAL A 527 17.67 -56.62 -0.20
N HIS A 528 17.46 -57.80 -0.76
CA HIS A 528 16.35 -58.04 -1.68
C HIS A 528 14.97 -57.81 -1.04
N ARG A 529 14.80 -58.18 0.25
CA ARG A 529 13.58 -57.90 1.01
C ARG A 529 13.33 -56.39 1.11
N GLN A 530 14.32 -55.62 1.55
CA GLN A 530 14.21 -54.16 1.68
C GLN A 530 13.97 -53.46 0.32
N ILE A 531 14.60 -53.92 -0.76
CA ILE A 531 14.34 -53.39 -2.11
C ILE A 531 12.89 -53.65 -2.52
N SER A 532 12.37 -54.86 -2.28
CA SER A 532 10.98 -55.21 -2.60
C SER A 532 9.98 -54.38 -1.78
N GLU A 533 10.27 -54.14 -0.49
CA GLU A 533 9.46 -53.29 0.40
C GLU A 533 9.47 -51.82 -0.02
N LEU A 534 10.62 -51.29 -0.41
CA LEU A 534 10.74 -49.92 -0.92
C LEU A 534 9.99 -49.75 -2.26
N ARG A 535 10.17 -50.68 -3.21
CA ARG A 535 9.46 -50.64 -4.49
C ARG A 535 7.95 -50.63 -4.31
N THR A 536 7.43 -51.48 -3.41
CA THR A 536 5.99 -51.54 -3.14
C THR A 536 5.48 -50.28 -2.46
N SER A 537 6.26 -49.71 -1.54
CA SER A 537 5.92 -48.49 -0.80
C SER A 537 5.87 -47.25 -1.69
N ILE A 538 6.78 -47.13 -2.66
CA ILE A 538 6.91 -45.95 -3.53
C ILE A 538 6.04 -46.06 -4.78
N SER A 539 5.96 -47.24 -5.42
CA SER A 539 5.24 -47.40 -6.69
C SER A 539 3.71 -47.28 -6.56
N GLN A 540 3.15 -47.40 -5.36
CA GLN A 540 1.71 -47.44 -5.13
C GLN A 540 1.06 -46.06 -4.94
N LYS A 541 1.83 -44.97 -4.77
CA LYS A 541 1.29 -43.65 -4.38
C LYS A 541 1.85 -42.51 -5.22
N LYS A 542 0.98 -41.54 -5.51
CA LYS A 542 1.33 -40.29 -6.22
C LYS A 542 1.68 -39.13 -5.28
N LYS A 543 1.34 -39.25 -3.99
CA LYS A 543 1.59 -38.26 -2.93
C LYS A 543 1.77 -38.98 -1.61
N PHE A 544 2.75 -38.55 -0.83
CA PHE A 544 3.07 -39.13 0.46
C PHE A 544 2.65 -38.18 1.58
N SER A 545 2.24 -38.73 2.72
CA SER A 545 2.12 -37.94 3.95
C SER A 545 3.51 -37.68 4.55
N THR A 546 3.64 -36.69 5.44
CA THR A 546 4.92 -36.45 6.15
C THR A 546 5.40 -37.69 6.90
N GLU A 547 4.48 -38.45 7.51
CA GLU A 547 4.82 -39.69 8.23
C GLU A 547 5.30 -40.78 7.26
N GLU A 548 4.67 -40.88 6.09
CA GLU A 548 5.09 -41.83 5.04
C GLU A 548 6.47 -41.47 4.48
N ILE A 549 6.73 -40.18 4.20
CA ILE A 549 8.05 -39.70 3.80
C ILE A 549 9.10 -40.07 4.84
N ASP A 550 8.81 -39.87 6.13
CA ASP A 550 9.71 -40.20 7.22
C ASP A 550 10.05 -41.71 7.23
N THR A 551 9.04 -42.57 7.08
CA THR A 551 9.24 -44.04 7.02
C THR A 551 10.02 -44.49 5.78
N ILE A 552 9.78 -43.87 4.62
CA ILE A 552 10.49 -44.17 3.37
C ILE A 552 11.94 -43.75 3.50
N MET A 553 12.19 -42.51 3.96
CA MET A 553 13.54 -41.98 4.20
C MET A 553 14.35 -42.89 5.12
N HIS A 554 13.75 -43.34 6.23
CA HIS A 554 14.40 -44.24 7.17
C HIS A 554 14.79 -45.57 6.51
N THR A 555 13.86 -46.21 5.79
CA THR A 555 14.10 -47.49 5.10
C THR A 555 15.14 -47.35 3.99
N GLU A 556 15.06 -46.31 3.17
CA GLU A 556 16.04 -46.05 2.11
C GLU A 556 17.44 -45.77 2.66
N ASN A 557 17.52 -45.06 3.80
CA ASN A 557 18.79 -44.80 4.45
C ASN A 557 19.46 -46.09 4.92
N GLN A 558 18.72 -46.94 5.62
CA GLN A 558 19.23 -48.24 6.07
C GLN A 558 19.70 -49.12 4.89
N LEU A 559 18.94 -49.13 3.79
CA LEU A 559 19.33 -49.87 2.60
C LEU A 559 20.59 -49.30 1.96
N THR A 560 20.70 -47.98 1.88
CA THR A 560 21.86 -47.29 1.28
C THR A 560 23.12 -47.51 2.10
N GLU A 561 23.04 -47.43 3.43
CA GLU A 561 24.13 -47.77 4.34
C GLU A 561 24.61 -49.22 4.14
N ARG A 562 23.67 -50.16 4.01
CA ARG A 562 23.99 -51.57 3.71
C ARG A 562 24.64 -51.74 2.34
N MET A 563 24.17 -51.04 1.31
CA MET A 563 24.79 -51.08 -0.02
C MET A 563 26.23 -50.55 -0.01
N PHE A 564 26.50 -49.46 0.71
CA PHE A 564 27.86 -48.94 0.87
C PHE A 564 28.75 -49.92 1.64
N ALA A 565 28.25 -50.51 2.73
CA ALA A 565 29.00 -51.52 3.49
C ALA A 565 29.32 -52.77 2.64
N LEU A 566 28.39 -53.19 1.78
CA LEU A 566 28.62 -54.30 0.84
C LEU A 566 29.64 -53.94 -0.24
N ALA A 567 29.60 -52.72 -0.78
CA ALA A 567 30.62 -52.24 -1.71
C ALA A 567 32.01 -52.17 -1.06
N GLU A 568 32.12 -51.91 0.24
CA GLU A 568 33.37 -52.01 0.99
C GLU A 568 33.82 -53.45 1.22
N LYS A 569 32.88 -54.36 1.52
CA LYS A 569 33.14 -55.79 1.73
C LYS A 569 33.60 -56.51 0.46
N TYR A 570 33.16 -56.07 -0.71
CA TYR A 570 33.52 -56.65 -2.01
C TYR A 570 34.29 -55.64 -2.88
N PRO A 571 35.62 -55.52 -2.74
CA PRO A 571 36.43 -54.57 -3.51
C PRO A 571 36.30 -54.72 -5.03
N GLU A 572 35.97 -55.92 -5.50
CA GLU A 572 35.72 -56.21 -6.92
C GLU A 572 34.52 -55.43 -7.48
N LEU A 573 33.52 -55.10 -6.63
CA LEU A 573 32.41 -54.20 -6.97
C LEU A 573 32.88 -52.77 -7.22
N LYS A 574 33.90 -52.30 -6.48
CA LYS A 574 34.47 -50.95 -6.65
C LYS A 574 35.25 -50.81 -7.96
N GLY A 575 35.76 -51.92 -8.51
CA GLY A 575 36.50 -51.94 -9.77
C GLY A 575 35.63 -51.76 -11.01
N GLN A 576 34.31 -51.95 -10.91
CA GLN A 576 33.38 -51.81 -12.02
C GLN A 576 32.95 -50.34 -12.21
N GLU A 577 33.43 -49.69 -13.27
CA GLU A 577 33.21 -48.26 -13.54
C GLU A 577 31.73 -47.86 -13.52
N MET A 578 30.84 -48.70 -14.06
CA MET A 578 29.39 -48.46 -14.07
C MET A 578 28.77 -48.46 -12.67
N LEU A 579 29.15 -49.42 -11.83
CA LEU A 579 28.62 -49.51 -10.47
C LEU A 579 29.17 -48.38 -9.59
N GLY A 580 30.45 -48.01 -9.77
CA GLY A 580 31.04 -46.83 -9.14
C GLY A 580 30.27 -45.54 -9.46
N LYS A 581 29.90 -45.33 -10.74
CA LYS A 581 29.06 -44.18 -11.14
C LYS A 581 27.68 -44.20 -10.48
N LEU A 582 27.00 -45.35 -10.45
CA LEU A 582 25.68 -45.45 -9.81
C LEU A 582 25.74 -45.24 -8.29
N MET A 583 26.78 -45.74 -7.62
CA MET A 583 26.98 -45.52 -6.19
C MET A 583 27.31 -44.07 -5.87
N GLU A 584 28.04 -43.38 -6.74
CA GLU A 584 28.31 -41.94 -6.62
C GLU A 584 27.02 -41.11 -6.81
N GLU A 585 26.20 -41.43 -7.81
CA GLU A 585 24.88 -40.81 -7.99
C GLU A 585 23.94 -41.10 -6.81
N LEU A 586 23.98 -42.31 -6.24
CA LEU A 586 23.20 -42.63 -5.03
C LEU A 586 23.65 -41.77 -3.83
N ARG A 587 24.97 -41.61 -3.64
CA ARG A 587 25.54 -40.74 -2.60
C ARG A 587 25.10 -39.29 -2.78
N ARG A 588 25.12 -38.82 -4.03
CA ARG A 588 24.68 -37.48 -4.40
C ARG A 588 23.21 -37.24 -4.03
N VAL A 589 22.33 -38.17 -4.39
CA VAL A 589 20.90 -38.06 -4.05
C VAL A 589 20.67 -38.18 -2.54
N GLU A 590 21.43 -39.01 -1.81
CA GLU A 590 21.38 -39.10 -0.34
C GLU A 590 21.71 -37.75 0.32
N ASN A 591 22.79 -37.10 -0.12
CA ASN A 591 23.18 -35.77 0.35
C ASN A 591 22.11 -34.70 0.00
N GLU A 592 21.55 -34.74 -1.21
CA GLU A 592 20.43 -33.89 -1.63
C GLU A 592 19.22 -34.04 -0.70
N VAL A 593 18.80 -35.27 -0.38
CA VAL A 593 17.68 -35.56 0.52
C VAL A 593 17.96 -35.05 1.95
N ALA A 594 19.20 -35.22 2.45
CA ALA A 594 19.58 -34.72 3.77
C ALA A 594 19.47 -33.18 3.87
N LEU A 595 19.97 -32.46 2.85
CA LEU A 595 19.89 -31.00 2.76
C LEU A 595 18.44 -30.52 2.63
N MET A 596 17.63 -31.18 1.81
CA MET A 596 16.21 -30.86 1.65
C MET A 596 15.40 -31.09 2.92
N ARG A 597 15.70 -32.14 3.70
CA ARG A 597 15.03 -32.40 4.99
C ARG A 597 15.27 -31.27 5.98
N GLN A 598 16.51 -30.81 6.12
CA GLN A 598 16.85 -29.69 6.98
C GLN A 598 16.04 -28.45 6.56
N GLY A 599 16.07 -28.10 5.27
CA GLY A 599 15.29 -26.96 4.75
C GLY A 599 13.77 -27.11 4.91
N TYR A 600 13.23 -28.33 4.86
CA TYR A 600 11.82 -28.61 5.17
C TYR A 600 11.51 -28.33 6.64
N ASN A 601 12.30 -28.87 7.57
CA ASN A 601 12.08 -28.68 9.01
C ASN A 601 12.18 -27.21 9.41
N ASP A 602 13.18 -26.48 8.90
CA ASP A 602 13.33 -25.04 9.13
C ASP A 602 12.10 -24.26 8.61
N SER A 603 11.59 -24.65 7.44
CA SER A 603 10.38 -24.06 6.86
C SER A 603 9.13 -24.35 7.70
N VAL A 604 9.00 -25.56 8.25
CA VAL A 604 7.91 -25.95 9.14
C VAL A 604 7.96 -25.17 10.46
N GLU A 605 9.15 -25.00 11.04
CA GLU A 605 9.35 -24.21 12.25
C GLU A 605 8.92 -22.76 12.04
N LEU A 606 9.42 -22.12 10.99
CA LEU A 606 9.08 -20.73 10.68
C LEU A 606 7.58 -20.55 10.43
N TYR A 607 6.96 -21.45 9.67
CA TYR A 607 5.52 -21.43 9.42
C TYR A 607 4.71 -21.60 10.72
N LYS A 608 5.07 -22.57 11.55
CA LYS A 608 4.39 -22.85 12.82
C LYS A 608 4.51 -21.65 13.78
N THR A 609 5.71 -21.14 13.98
CA THR A 609 5.96 -19.97 14.84
C THR A 609 5.18 -18.74 14.37
N THR A 610 5.19 -18.46 13.06
CA THR A 610 4.47 -17.31 12.49
C THR A 610 2.96 -17.48 12.62
N SER A 611 2.41 -18.66 12.35
CA SER A 611 0.97 -18.94 12.44
C SER A 611 0.41 -18.88 13.87
N GLN A 612 1.28 -18.97 14.89
CA GLN A 612 0.90 -19.00 16.31
C GLN A 612 1.12 -17.66 17.02
N ARG A 613 1.77 -16.69 16.39
CA ARG A 613 2.00 -15.36 16.95
C ARG A 613 0.72 -14.51 16.92
N ILE A 614 0.56 -13.60 17.87
CA ILE A 614 -0.47 -12.55 17.80
C ILE A 614 0.07 -11.39 16.94
N PRO A 615 -0.70 -10.90 15.94
CA PRO A 615 -2.10 -11.21 15.64
C PRO A 615 -2.35 -12.32 14.60
N GLU A 616 -1.31 -12.91 13.99
CA GLU A 616 -1.42 -13.92 12.93
C GLU A 616 -2.29 -15.13 13.30
N VAL A 617 -2.33 -15.52 14.57
CA VAL A 617 -3.10 -16.65 15.10
C VAL A 617 -4.61 -16.53 14.83
N PHE A 618 -5.17 -15.33 14.86
CA PHE A 618 -6.59 -15.13 14.57
C PHE A 618 -6.87 -15.42 13.10
N LEU A 619 -6.00 -14.93 12.22
CA LEU A 619 -6.09 -15.10 10.79
C LEU A 619 -5.84 -16.57 10.40
N ALA A 620 -4.86 -17.22 11.03
CA ALA A 620 -4.58 -18.64 10.84
C ALA A 620 -5.79 -19.52 11.19
N LYS A 621 -6.44 -19.27 12.33
CA LYS A 621 -7.64 -20.00 12.77
C LYS A 621 -8.84 -19.74 11.87
N SER A 622 -9.13 -18.48 11.54
CA SER A 622 -10.30 -18.12 10.73
C SER A 622 -10.23 -18.62 9.28
N PHE A 623 -9.04 -18.69 8.68
CA PHE A 623 -8.85 -19.12 7.29
C PHE A 623 -8.33 -20.56 7.16
N GLY A 624 -8.27 -21.33 8.25
CA GLY A 624 -7.94 -22.76 8.21
C GLY A 624 -6.49 -23.08 7.88
N PHE A 625 -5.53 -22.22 8.24
CA PHE A 625 -4.10 -22.51 8.13
C PHE A 625 -3.73 -23.58 9.16
N LYS A 626 -3.58 -24.83 8.71
CA LYS A 626 -3.19 -25.97 9.55
C LYS A 626 -1.67 -26.03 9.69
N ASN A 627 -1.19 -26.46 10.86
CA ASN A 627 0.23 -26.73 11.10
C ASN A 627 0.71 -27.88 10.21
N SER A 628 2.00 -27.87 9.88
CA SER A 628 2.69 -28.98 9.23
C SER A 628 3.54 -29.74 10.25
N ASN A 629 3.79 -31.02 10.00
CA ASN A 629 4.59 -31.88 10.88
C ASN A 629 6.07 -31.83 10.47
N PHE A 630 6.97 -31.97 11.44
CA PHE A 630 8.40 -32.15 11.19
C PHE A 630 8.71 -33.56 10.69
N LEU A 631 9.77 -33.70 9.89
CA LEU A 631 10.42 -34.98 9.60
C LEU A 631 11.36 -35.34 10.75
N ARG A 632 11.28 -36.57 11.27
CA ARG A 632 11.98 -36.99 12.49
C ARG A 632 13.23 -37.82 12.20
N THR A 633 13.32 -38.42 11.01
CA THR A 633 14.44 -39.27 10.60
C THR A 633 15.72 -38.47 10.54
N GLU A 634 16.72 -38.88 11.32
CA GLU A 634 18.08 -38.33 11.29
C GLU A 634 18.86 -38.90 10.09
N LEU A 635 19.65 -38.04 9.46
CA LEU A 635 20.44 -38.26 8.23
C LEU A 635 21.57 -37.27 8.33
N SER A 636 22.79 -37.77 8.18
CA SER A 636 24.00 -36.95 8.17
C SER A 636 24.41 -36.70 6.73
N VAL A 637 24.88 -35.48 6.44
CA VAL A 637 25.51 -35.19 5.15
C VAL A 637 26.86 -35.90 5.12
N ARG A 638 27.06 -36.83 4.17
CA ARG A 638 28.33 -37.56 4.06
C ARG A 638 29.37 -36.64 3.44
N LYS A 639 30.32 -36.15 4.25
CA LYS A 639 31.47 -35.36 3.80
C LYS A 639 32.45 -36.23 3.02
N LYS A 640 33.01 -35.71 1.93
CA LYS A 640 34.13 -36.34 1.22
C LYS A 640 35.34 -36.46 2.17
N PRO A 641 36.06 -37.59 2.20
CA PRO A 641 37.32 -37.68 2.94
C PRO A 641 38.31 -36.64 2.39
N GLU A 642 38.91 -35.85 3.28
CA GLU A 642 40.00 -34.95 2.93
C GLU A 642 41.21 -35.80 2.51
N ILE A 643 41.65 -35.64 1.27
CA ILE A 643 42.87 -36.28 0.80
C ILE A 643 44.03 -35.40 1.28
N THR A 644 44.56 -35.69 2.45
CA THR A 644 45.87 -35.21 2.88
C THR A 644 46.94 -36.00 2.13
N PHE A 645 47.66 -35.32 1.26
CA PHE A 645 48.90 -35.85 0.69
C PHE A 645 50.02 -35.56 1.70
N ASP A 646 50.27 -36.52 2.59
CA ASP A 646 51.51 -36.56 3.39
C ASP A 646 52.67 -37.16 2.58
#